data_AF-A0A2G1WG69-F1
#
_entry.id   AF-A0A2G1WG69-F1
#
_cell.length_a   1.000
_cell.length_b   1.000
_cell.length_c   1.000
_cell.angle_alpha   90.00
_cell.angle_beta   90.00
_cell.angle_gamma   90.00
#
_symmetry.space_group_name_H-M   'P 1'
#
loop_
_entity.id
_entity.type
_entity.pdbx_description
1 polymer ?
#
loop_
_entity_poly.entity_id
_entity_poly.type
_entity_poly.pdbx_seq_one_letter_code
_entity_poly.pdbx_strand_id
1 'polypeptide(L)'
;MEGRCTYRFDPDEYDATGMADTGIDEVWHCPHDAHAGADRCVFHLSSDARDELGVDDDAVADRLREVAGERGKTAKQLLGARFGDVSLRHEILAAADKHPLDLRGATVAGTLDLTASEFEQRIDLTGAEIGAIDWTESAFDAPVDLSGAVVRGEATLTAAVFEGDVDLVGTTFEGPVDAREVRFNGDTSLRETRFHDAATFDGAEFRGDANLLDDDACFENARFDAPVSFAKAAFRYADFVGCEFGADATFDRTAFGGDAEFADATFEATATFASAAFDRDAAFDRAAFGGRADFAEARFDGDTAFAGATFAGPATFAGAEFRGRDNLEDDDLSFADATFEAATTFRRAVVGFADFAGLTAADELVFDEGRFVEEVSFADATLASLSCDEARFRNDASFEAVTVSGPATFRGAEFQGGDNVDDDDLSVADAAFGDDVDFLGAQFGYSDFSGVSFGGDAVFDESRFDDDLSFADATFEAAASFDECRFDDDAAFDGAAFTGRASFRGAEFDGGDNVRDDDVTFADAAFGGDADFYRAEFEYANFEAAVFERPANFEATRFAGEGGFRDAAFRGETTFAEARFDDDAIFEDAAFSAPVSFLGVEFVGDYHEDDDAAFSGARFDDEADFREIEFGQTGFDDARFRGAVSFRESLFGRARFEDALCEESVDLSFTRFTEPVSFDGIAFESGVTVDEARFESDASFVESTFEEGATFRGVEFQGGAHTVTDADFEAATFGDSADFKLAEFRVADFSGVEFEGTALFERTVFEDDGTFRNAWFGASAIFSRSRFLEESDFSSCRFEGEAHFDELRFEKDSTFADAEFDDDATFRSAEFEGSANMHNDDASFEAATFRQTADFDKASFLYANFRHATFARDATFTDAEFAHSVVFRPRPDESETLVDLSNAAVRGGTLGQPEDGDAFYDCTHAEVCDITLDDTDCTHGLFNHFRFCNTDFRGFDFTAHKTYLARNNWEIHTFAASEAAHRSKNRGQFTPATLENTYLKAKNCASDFGDRKAAAEFFIKEMVYRRRKNWRATFTREEDVSAVNRTRALGKWIGNKVLHQTCGYGERLWRVVYVSAVTVFIWGVLYTTTTEGTTGSSGLTTQGINGFPNLLTPEGAVVLGKNMYFSMVTFTTLGYGDIQPVGSTARALAGLEAFLGALLVALVVFVLGRRVAW
;
A
#
# COMPACT_ATOMS: atom_id res chain seq x y z
N MET A 1 94.38 -64.27 63.02
CA MET A 1 93.72 -63.12 63.66
C MET A 1 92.94 -62.49 62.55
N GLU A 2 91.70 -62.94 62.36
CA GLU A 2 90.79 -62.36 61.38
C GLU A 2 90.46 -60.96 61.88
N GLY A 3 90.88 -59.95 61.10
CA GLY A 3 90.60 -58.55 61.38
C GLY A 3 89.26 -58.19 60.76
N ARG A 4 88.50 -57.32 61.43
CA ARG A 4 87.31 -56.71 60.82
C ARG A 4 87.74 -55.80 59.67
N CYS A 5 86.87 -55.66 58.68
CA CYS A 5 87.03 -54.70 57.59
C CYS A 5 87.28 -53.28 58.14
N THR A 6 88.27 -52.58 57.59
CA THR A 6 88.64 -51.20 58.00
C THR A 6 87.80 -50.11 57.34
N TYR A 7 86.88 -50.46 56.42
CA TYR A 7 86.04 -49.50 55.74
C TYR A 7 85.10 -48.76 56.71
N ARG A 8 85.02 -47.43 56.53
CA ARG A 8 84.04 -46.56 57.18
C ARG A 8 83.29 -45.79 56.10
N PHE A 9 81.98 -45.66 56.25
CA PHE A 9 81.13 -44.78 55.46
C PHE A 9 80.96 -43.48 56.26
N ASP A 10 81.42 -42.37 55.71
CA ASP A 10 81.36 -41.05 56.35
C ASP A 10 80.36 -40.21 55.56
N PRO A 11 79.17 -39.91 56.11
CA PRO A 11 78.11 -39.24 55.35
C PRO A 11 78.52 -37.83 54.91
N ASP A 12 79.25 -37.08 55.74
CA ASP A 12 79.77 -35.75 55.38
C ASP A 12 80.75 -35.81 54.16
N GLU A 13 81.55 -36.89 54.05
CA GLU A 13 82.45 -37.10 52.91
C GLU A 13 81.69 -37.54 51.65
N TYR A 14 80.59 -38.28 51.81
CA TYR A 14 79.75 -38.77 50.74
C TYR A 14 78.88 -37.65 50.15
N ASP A 15 78.19 -36.86 50.98
CA ASP A 15 77.37 -35.73 50.54
C ASP A 15 78.19 -34.66 49.80
N ALA A 16 79.44 -34.45 50.21
CA ALA A 16 80.37 -33.55 49.53
C ALA A 16 80.73 -33.97 48.09
N THR A 17 80.43 -35.21 47.68
CA THR A 17 80.61 -35.68 46.30
C THR A 17 79.48 -35.23 45.36
N GLY A 18 78.40 -34.66 45.90
CA GLY A 18 77.21 -34.28 45.14
C GLY A 18 76.26 -35.44 44.84
N MET A 19 76.43 -36.58 45.53
CA MET A 19 75.52 -37.73 45.49
C MET A 19 74.30 -37.52 46.39
N ALA A 20 73.22 -38.28 46.15
CA ALA A 20 71.95 -38.15 46.87
C ALA A 20 72.07 -38.45 48.38
N ASP A 21 71.25 -37.79 49.20
CA ASP A 21 71.20 -38.05 50.64
C ASP A 21 70.78 -39.51 50.91
N THR A 22 71.66 -40.25 51.59
CA THR A 22 71.44 -41.67 51.93
C THR A 22 70.65 -41.87 53.22
N GLY A 23 70.27 -40.78 53.91
CA GLY A 23 69.59 -40.80 55.20
C GLY A 23 70.45 -41.35 56.34
N ILE A 24 71.78 -41.16 56.27
CA ILE A 24 72.75 -41.67 57.25
C ILE A 24 73.35 -40.50 58.04
N ASP A 25 73.01 -40.37 59.32
CA ASP A 25 73.44 -39.23 60.15
C ASP A 25 74.78 -39.45 60.91
N GLU A 26 75.30 -40.68 60.93
CA GLU A 26 76.50 -41.04 61.72
C GLU A 26 77.50 -41.87 60.91
N VAL A 27 78.80 -41.70 61.20
CA VAL A 27 79.87 -42.50 60.59
C VAL A 27 79.67 -43.99 60.88
N TRP A 28 79.48 -44.78 59.83
CA TRP A 28 79.25 -46.22 59.91
C TRP A 28 80.54 -47.02 59.66
N HIS A 29 80.70 -48.14 60.36
CA HIS A 29 81.85 -49.04 60.20
C HIS A 29 81.42 -50.42 59.72
N CYS A 30 82.14 -50.97 58.75
CA CYS A 30 81.81 -52.27 58.16
C CYS A 30 81.88 -53.42 59.20
N PRO A 31 80.83 -54.23 59.37
CA PRO A 31 80.77 -55.31 60.35
C PRO A 31 81.36 -56.63 59.85
N HIS A 32 81.68 -56.73 58.56
CA HIS A 32 82.18 -57.93 57.90
C HIS A 32 83.67 -58.17 58.14
N ASP A 33 84.08 -59.43 58.17
CA ASP A 33 85.50 -59.79 58.30
C ASP A 33 86.28 -59.42 57.04
N ALA A 34 87.52 -58.96 57.23
CA ALA A 34 88.43 -58.66 56.13
C ALA A 34 88.86 -59.95 55.42
N HIS A 35 89.08 -59.87 54.10
CA HIS A 35 89.62 -60.97 53.33
C HIS A 35 91.00 -61.36 53.86
N ALA A 36 91.37 -62.65 53.83
CA ALA A 36 92.64 -63.14 54.41
C ALA A 36 93.90 -62.46 53.83
N GLY A 37 93.80 -61.89 52.63
CA GLY A 37 94.86 -61.15 51.94
C GLY A 37 94.76 -59.62 51.98
N ALA A 38 93.78 -59.03 52.68
CA ALA A 38 93.56 -57.58 52.73
C ALA A 38 93.06 -57.09 54.10
N ASP A 39 92.98 -55.77 54.29
CA ASP A 39 92.40 -55.12 55.48
C ASP A 39 90.91 -54.73 55.29
N ARG A 40 90.32 -55.13 54.16
CA ARG A 40 88.91 -54.91 53.82
C ARG A 40 88.21 -56.22 53.45
N CYS A 41 86.90 -56.28 53.65
CA CYS A 41 86.08 -57.40 53.19
C CYS A 41 85.99 -57.39 51.66
N VAL A 42 85.54 -58.51 51.06
CA VAL A 42 85.44 -58.63 49.61
C VAL A 42 84.65 -57.47 48.99
N PHE A 43 83.56 -57.00 49.62
CA PHE A 43 82.69 -55.92 49.13
C PHE A 43 83.31 -54.51 49.12
N HIS A 44 84.32 -54.21 49.94
CA HIS A 44 84.96 -52.88 50.02
C HIS A 44 86.35 -52.81 49.38
N LEU A 45 86.78 -53.89 48.71
CA LEU A 45 87.95 -53.92 47.83
C LEU A 45 87.65 -53.29 46.47
N SER A 46 88.66 -52.67 45.86
CA SER A 46 88.58 -52.28 44.44
C SER A 46 88.62 -53.53 43.55
N SER A 47 88.10 -53.42 42.32
CA SER A 47 88.14 -54.49 41.32
C SER A 47 89.58 -55.03 41.12
N ASP A 48 90.56 -54.15 40.89
CA ASP A 48 91.98 -54.54 40.80
C ASP A 48 92.48 -55.37 42.02
N ALA A 49 92.03 -55.02 43.23
CA ALA A 49 92.45 -55.71 44.44
C ALA A 49 91.77 -57.08 44.59
N ARG A 50 90.56 -57.26 44.05
CA ARG A 50 89.90 -58.58 43.99
C ARG A 50 90.59 -59.49 42.99
N ASP A 51 90.94 -58.98 41.81
CA ASP A 51 91.66 -59.70 40.78
C ASP A 51 93.03 -60.19 41.26
N GLU A 52 93.79 -59.34 41.95
CA GLU A 52 95.08 -59.70 42.57
C GLU A 52 94.94 -60.79 43.64
N LEU A 53 93.77 -60.88 44.28
CA LEU A 53 93.43 -61.88 45.29
C LEU A 53 92.73 -63.12 44.71
N GLY A 54 92.46 -63.15 43.41
CA GLY A 54 91.78 -64.25 42.73
C GLY A 54 90.31 -64.41 43.12
N VAL A 55 89.66 -63.31 43.53
CA VAL A 55 88.22 -63.26 43.83
C VAL A 55 87.53 -62.73 42.57
N ASP A 56 86.81 -63.60 41.85
CA ASP A 56 86.01 -63.21 40.70
C ASP A 56 84.61 -62.75 41.13
N ASP A 57 83.86 -62.20 40.17
CA ASP A 57 82.51 -61.65 40.39
C ASP A 57 81.51 -62.73 40.84
N ASP A 58 81.64 -63.98 40.36
CA ASP A 58 80.84 -65.13 40.84
C ASP A 58 81.05 -65.38 42.34
N ALA A 59 82.30 -65.32 42.82
CA ALA A 59 82.61 -65.46 44.25
C ALA A 59 82.06 -64.30 45.09
N VAL A 60 81.99 -63.07 44.54
CA VAL A 60 81.36 -61.92 45.20
C VAL A 60 79.83 -62.09 45.25
N ALA A 61 79.20 -62.55 44.17
CA ALA A 61 77.77 -62.85 44.10
C ALA A 61 77.36 -63.97 45.08
N ASP A 62 78.15 -65.05 45.16
CA ASP A 62 77.93 -66.11 46.16
C ASP A 62 78.03 -65.59 47.59
N ARG A 63 79.01 -64.73 47.88
CA ARG A 63 79.12 -64.11 49.21
C ARG A 63 77.96 -63.14 49.49
N LEU A 64 77.45 -62.44 48.47
CA LEU A 64 76.26 -61.60 48.59
C LEU A 64 75.02 -62.45 48.93
N ARG A 65 74.83 -63.60 48.28
CA ARG A 65 73.77 -64.57 48.62
C ARG A 65 73.86 -65.03 50.08
N GLU A 66 75.07 -65.32 50.56
CA GLU A 66 75.28 -65.71 51.96
C GLU A 66 74.84 -64.59 52.92
N VAL A 67 75.28 -63.34 52.68
CA VAL A 67 74.90 -62.17 53.50
C VAL A 67 73.40 -61.92 53.46
N ALA A 68 72.79 -62.06 52.29
CA ALA A 68 71.34 -61.95 52.10
C ALA A 68 70.55 -62.98 52.95
N GLY A 69 71.14 -64.16 53.24
CA GLY A 69 70.57 -65.19 54.12
C GLY A 69 70.89 -65.04 55.62
N GLU A 70 71.70 -64.06 56.02
CA GLU A 70 72.06 -63.83 57.43
C GLU A 70 70.92 -63.14 58.21
N ARG A 71 70.94 -63.24 59.54
CA ARG A 71 69.97 -62.56 60.43
C ARG A 71 70.59 -61.36 61.14
N GLY A 72 69.82 -60.29 61.24
CA GLY A 72 70.10 -59.08 62.02
C GLY A 72 70.52 -57.89 61.16
N LYS A 73 70.07 -56.68 61.54
CA LYS A 73 70.32 -55.42 60.82
C LYS A 73 71.77 -55.28 60.39
N THR A 74 72.70 -55.39 61.35
CA THR A 74 74.12 -55.14 61.11
C THR A 74 74.74 -56.13 60.13
N ALA A 75 74.31 -57.39 60.10
CA ALA A 75 74.86 -58.40 59.20
C ALA A 75 74.61 -58.07 57.72
N LYS A 76 73.42 -57.51 57.42
CA LYS A 76 72.99 -57.19 56.05
C LYS A 76 73.41 -55.81 55.56
N GLN A 77 74.19 -55.05 56.33
CA GLN A 77 74.66 -53.72 55.94
C GLN A 77 75.95 -53.80 55.11
N LEU A 78 75.88 -53.25 53.90
CA LEU A 78 76.91 -53.21 52.87
C LEU A 78 77.04 -51.78 52.29
N LEU A 79 76.98 -50.77 53.16
CA LEU A 79 77.03 -49.36 52.77
C LEU A 79 78.30 -49.03 51.97
N GLY A 80 78.16 -48.34 50.84
CA GLY A 80 79.29 -47.98 49.96
C GLY A 80 80.07 -49.18 49.39
N ALA A 81 79.46 -50.36 49.34
CA ALA A 81 80.07 -51.54 48.73
C ALA A 81 80.31 -51.31 47.23
N ARG A 82 81.32 -51.98 46.67
CA ARG A 82 81.64 -51.93 45.25
C ARG A 82 81.40 -53.30 44.63
N PHE A 83 80.88 -53.38 43.42
CA PHE A 83 80.63 -54.64 42.71
C PHE A 83 81.10 -54.53 41.26
N GLY A 84 81.51 -55.66 40.68
CA GLY A 84 81.71 -55.81 39.23
C GLY A 84 80.37 -56.14 38.59
N ASP A 85 80.30 -57.25 37.84
CA ASP A 85 79.02 -57.86 37.47
C ASP A 85 78.46 -58.64 38.68
N VAL A 86 77.14 -58.58 38.90
CA VAL A 86 76.45 -59.34 39.96
C VAL A 86 75.29 -60.10 39.34
N SER A 87 75.44 -61.41 39.20
CA SER A 87 74.42 -62.29 38.62
C SER A 87 73.81 -63.23 39.66
N LEU A 88 72.53 -63.00 39.96
CA LEU A 88 71.65 -63.83 40.80
C LEU A 88 70.49 -64.44 39.98
N ARG A 89 70.68 -64.65 38.68
CA ARG A 89 69.68 -65.26 37.80
C ARG A 89 69.13 -66.60 38.30
N HIS A 90 67.83 -66.81 38.17
CA HIS A 90 67.11 -68.03 38.56
C HIS A 90 67.22 -68.42 40.05
N GLU A 91 67.58 -67.48 40.91
CA GLU A 91 67.70 -67.71 42.35
C GLU A 91 66.44 -67.31 43.11
N ILE A 92 66.23 -67.93 44.28
CA ILE A 92 65.22 -67.51 45.25
C ILE A 92 65.95 -67.04 46.51
N LEU A 93 65.91 -65.73 46.78
CA LEU A 93 66.54 -65.11 47.93
C LEU A 93 65.52 -64.94 49.06
N ALA A 94 65.32 -66.03 49.81
CA ALA A 94 64.39 -66.09 50.93
C ALA A 94 64.79 -65.17 52.10
N ALA A 95 63.80 -64.57 52.76
CA ALA A 95 64.03 -63.62 53.84
C ALA A 95 64.28 -64.33 55.18
N ALA A 96 65.52 -64.27 55.69
CA ALA A 96 65.82 -64.85 57.00
C ALA A 96 65.16 -64.09 58.18
N ASP A 97 64.90 -62.79 57.98
CA ASP A 97 64.21 -61.84 58.87
C ASP A 97 63.77 -60.57 58.10
N LYS A 98 63.17 -59.60 58.79
CA LYS A 98 62.64 -58.35 58.20
C LYS A 98 63.69 -57.25 57.95
N HIS A 99 64.98 -57.50 58.19
CA HIS A 99 65.99 -56.47 57.94
C HIS A 99 66.34 -56.41 56.44
N PRO A 100 66.45 -55.21 55.84
CA PRO A 100 66.75 -55.07 54.42
C PRO A 100 68.18 -55.50 54.09
N LEU A 101 68.41 -55.87 52.84
CA LEU A 101 69.74 -55.88 52.23
C LEU A 101 70.13 -54.42 51.95
N ASP A 102 70.93 -53.84 52.84
CA ASP A 102 71.24 -52.40 52.89
C ASP A 102 72.51 -52.10 52.08
N LEU A 103 72.31 -51.68 50.82
CA LEU A 103 73.32 -51.39 49.79
C LEU A 103 73.39 -49.87 49.49
N ARG A 104 72.98 -49.01 50.42
CA ARG A 104 73.00 -47.55 50.20
C ARG A 104 74.39 -47.03 49.86
N GLY A 105 74.43 -46.16 48.86
CA GLY A 105 75.66 -45.58 48.29
C GLY A 105 76.60 -46.59 47.63
N ALA A 106 76.15 -47.81 47.33
CA ALA A 106 76.98 -48.81 46.65
C ALA A 106 77.26 -48.45 45.18
N THR A 107 78.34 -48.99 44.63
CA THR A 107 78.69 -48.85 43.21
C THR A 107 78.72 -50.24 42.57
N VAL A 108 77.82 -50.54 41.64
CA VAL A 108 77.88 -51.72 40.76
C VAL A 108 78.43 -51.26 39.42
N ALA A 109 79.70 -51.57 39.11
CA ALA A 109 80.33 -51.10 37.88
C ALA A 109 79.81 -51.84 36.62
N GLY A 110 79.32 -53.07 36.78
CA GLY A 110 78.76 -53.91 35.72
C GLY A 110 77.24 -54.03 35.81
N THR A 111 76.71 -55.18 35.39
CA THR A 111 75.27 -55.47 35.38
C THR A 111 74.82 -56.09 36.71
N LEU A 112 73.71 -55.60 37.25
CA LEU A 112 72.93 -56.27 38.30
C LEU A 112 71.88 -57.17 37.63
N ASP A 113 72.26 -58.42 37.32
CA ASP A 113 71.43 -59.42 36.64
C ASP A 113 70.67 -60.27 37.67
N LEU A 114 69.37 -60.01 37.78
CA LEU A 114 68.39 -60.71 38.61
C LEU A 114 67.37 -61.46 37.74
N THR A 115 67.71 -61.82 36.50
CA THR A 115 66.79 -62.45 35.56
C THR A 115 66.09 -63.68 36.14
N ALA A 116 64.75 -63.72 36.07
CA ALA A 116 63.90 -64.82 36.52
C ALA A 116 64.19 -65.28 37.96
N SER A 117 64.48 -64.34 38.85
CA SER A 117 64.75 -64.57 40.28
C SER A 117 63.59 -64.09 41.18
N GLU A 118 63.54 -64.55 42.43
CA GLU A 118 62.52 -64.19 43.42
C GLU A 118 63.19 -63.63 44.69
N PHE A 119 62.77 -62.46 45.15
CA PHE A 119 63.33 -61.75 46.30
C PHE A 119 62.27 -61.54 47.39
N GLU A 120 62.42 -62.23 48.52
CA GLU A 120 61.46 -62.12 49.63
C GLU A 120 61.76 -60.97 50.61
N GLN A 121 62.92 -60.31 50.50
CA GLN A 121 63.39 -59.30 51.45
C GLN A 121 63.62 -57.92 50.79
N ARG A 122 63.42 -56.85 51.55
CA ARG A 122 63.63 -55.46 51.09
C ARG A 122 65.05 -55.25 50.59
N ILE A 123 65.19 -54.57 49.46
CA ILE A 123 66.47 -54.14 48.87
C ILE A 123 66.55 -52.62 48.97
N ASP A 124 67.64 -52.11 49.52
CA ASP A 124 67.84 -50.68 49.76
C ASP A 124 69.12 -50.21 49.05
N LEU A 125 68.94 -49.57 47.89
CA LEU A 125 69.95 -49.09 46.94
C LEU A 125 69.96 -47.54 46.87
N THR A 126 69.45 -46.84 47.89
CA THR A 126 69.44 -45.36 47.91
C THR A 126 70.84 -44.80 47.64
N GLY A 127 70.95 -43.87 46.68
CA GLY A 127 72.21 -43.24 46.25
C GLY A 127 73.20 -44.17 45.54
N ALA A 128 72.80 -45.37 45.13
CA ALA A 128 73.70 -46.29 44.44
C ALA A 128 74.05 -45.84 43.02
N GLU A 129 75.26 -46.14 42.55
CA GLU A 129 75.63 -46.03 41.14
C GLU A 129 75.65 -47.43 40.51
N ILE A 130 74.87 -47.67 39.46
CA ILE A 130 74.71 -48.98 38.83
C ILE A 130 75.07 -48.91 37.35
N GLY A 131 75.85 -49.87 36.85
CA GLY A 131 76.30 -49.95 35.47
C GLY A 131 75.16 -50.32 34.53
N ALA A 132 74.44 -51.42 34.80
CA ALA A 132 73.24 -51.85 34.08
C ALA A 132 72.35 -52.69 34.99
N ILE A 133 71.07 -52.84 34.65
CA ILE A 133 70.08 -53.63 35.40
C ILE A 133 69.44 -54.64 34.42
N ASP A 134 69.36 -55.92 34.79
CA ASP A 134 68.55 -56.92 34.08
C ASP A 134 67.72 -57.72 35.07
N TRP A 135 66.46 -57.33 35.24
CA TRP A 135 65.48 -57.89 36.16
C TRP A 135 64.34 -58.58 35.39
N THR A 136 64.60 -58.99 34.16
CA THR A 136 63.61 -59.65 33.29
C THR A 136 62.95 -60.84 34.00
N GLU A 137 61.62 -60.91 34.00
CA GLU A 137 60.81 -61.98 34.62
C GLU A 137 61.09 -62.22 36.13
N SER A 138 61.64 -61.23 36.84
CA SER A 138 61.92 -61.34 38.29
C SER A 138 60.71 -60.97 39.16
N ALA A 139 60.69 -61.44 40.40
CA ALA A 139 59.64 -61.16 41.38
C ALA A 139 60.22 -60.60 42.69
N PHE A 140 59.64 -59.52 43.21
CA PHE A 140 60.03 -58.88 44.47
C PHE A 140 58.85 -58.84 45.43
N ASP A 141 58.86 -59.67 46.48
CA ASP A 141 57.78 -59.73 47.47
C ASP A 141 57.82 -58.58 48.49
N ALA A 142 58.94 -57.88 48.58
CA ALA A 142 59.20 -56.82 49.55
C ALA A 142 59.72 -55.55 48.84
N PRO A 143 59.65 -54.37 49.49
CA PRO A 143 59.96 -53.11 48.83
C PRO A 143 61.37 -53.01 48.24
N VAL A 144 61.51 -52.25 47.17
CA VAL A 144 62.78 -51.94 46.50
C VAL A 144 62.96 -50.43 46.50
N ASP A 145 64.05 -49.94 47.10
CA ASP A 145 64.35 -48.51 47.20
C ASP A 145 65.62 -48.19 46.40
N LEU A 146 65.49 -47.34 45.38
CA LEU A 146 66.56 -46.84 44.51
C LEU A 146 66.66 -45.32 44.60
N SER A 147 66.09 -44.68 45.61
CA SER A 147 66.00 -43.22 45.70
C SER A 147 67.36 -42.55 45.48
N GLY A 148 67.43 -41.60 44.56
CA GLY A 148 68.66 -40.87 44.21
C GLY A 148 69.77 -41.71 43.58
N ALA A 149 69.49 -42.94 43.14
CA ALA A 149 70.45 -43.78 42.43
C ALA A 149 70.73 -43.26 41.01
N VAL A 150 71.86 -43.68 40.43
CA VAL A 150 72.24 -43.39 39.05
C VAL A 150 72.49 -44.70 38.30
N VAL A 151 71.68 -45.02 37.31
CA VAL A 151 71.84 -46.18 36.43
C VAL A 151 72.44 -45.73 35.10
N ARG A 152 73.68 -46.12 34.81
CA ARG A 152 74.47 -45.58 33.68
C ARG A 152 74.16 -46.23 32.33
N GLY A 153 73.75 -47.49 32.33
CA GLY A 153 73.50 -48.32 31.15
C GLY A 153 72.05 -48.77 31.07
N GLU A 154 71.79 -49.83 30.29
CA GLU A 154 70.45 -50.36 30.07
C GLU A 154 69.83 -50.90 31.36
N ALA A 155 68.55 -50.59 31.57
CA ALA A 155 67.75 -51.12 32.67
C ALA A 155 66.55 -51.90 32.11
N THR A 156 66.65 -53.23 32.13
CA THR A 156 65.61 -54.13 31.61
C THR A 156 64.83 -54.73 32.76
N LEU A 157 63.53 -54.47 32.80
CA LEU A 157 62.60 -54.99 33.81
C LEU A 157 61.46 -55.79 33.18
N THR A 158 61.56 -56.18 31.90
CA THR A 158 60.48 -56.81 31.14
C THR A 158 59.80 -57.94 31.93
N ALA A 159 58.47 -57.86 32.08
CA ALA A 159 57.64 -58.83 32.80
C ALA A 159 58.03 -59.08 34.28
N ALA A 160 58.77 -58.16 34.91
CA ALA A 160 59.03 -58.20 36.35
C ALA A 160 57.76 -57.92 37.16
N VAL A 161 57.68 -58.47 38.36
CA VAL A 161 56.55 -58.32 39.29
C VAL A 161 57.05 -57.79 40.63
N PHE A 162 56.49 -56.66 41.06
CA PHE A 162 56.76 -56.06 42.36
C PHE A 162 55.51 -56.16 43.22
N GLU A 163 55.52 -57.04 44.22
CA GLU A 163 54.44 -57.13 45.22
C GLU A 163 54.57 -56.06 46.32
N GLY A 164 55.79 -55.56 46.56
CA GLY A 164 56.05 -54.44 47.47
C GLY A 164 56.40 -53.15 46.74
N ASP A 165 56.39 -52.05 47.49
CA ASP A 165 56.60 -50.69 46.96
C ASP A 165 57.95 -50.51 46.25
N VAL A 166 57.96 -49.68 45.21
CA VAL A 166 59.16 -49.32 44.44
C VAL A 166 59.38 -47.82 44.55
N ASP A 167 60.45 -47.44 45.25
CA ASP A 167 60.85 -46.03 45.41
C ASP A 167 62.02 -45.70 44.48
N LEU A 168 61.79 -44.79 43.55
CA LEU A 168 62.75 -44.29 42.57
C LEU A 168 62.92 -42.77 42.70
N VAL A 169 62.50 -42.14 43.80
CA VAL A 169 62.52 -40.68 43.96
C VAL A 169 63.90 -40.10 43.63
N GLY A 170 63.97 -39.17 42.69
CA GLY A 170 65.21 -38.50 42.28
C GLY A 170 66.23 -39.40 41.56
N THR A 171 65.85 -40.60 41.12
CA THR A 171 66.73 -41.53 40.39
C THR A 171 67.07 -40.97 39.00
N THR A 172 68.27 -41.25 38.51
CA THR A 172 68.70 -40.89 37.15
C THR A 172 69.04 -42.13 36.32
N PHE A 173 68.37 -42.32 35.20
CA PHE A 173 68.69 -43.32 34.18
C PHE A 173 69.42 -42.62 33.01
N GLU A 174 70.71 -42.92 32.83
CA GLU A 174 71.52 -42.41 31.70
C GLU A 174 71.35 -43.28 30.42
N GLY A 175 70.97 -44.54 30.57
CA GLY A 175 70.72 -45.49 29.47
C GLY A 175 69.23 -45.85 29.31
N PRO A 176 68.87 -46.67 28.30
CA PRO A 176 67.47 -46.97 27.99
C PRO A 176 66.82 -47.85 29.05
N VAL A 177 65.51 -47.67 29.26
CA VAL A 177 64.70 -48.41 30.24
C VAL A 177 63.64 -49.24 29.53
N ASP A 178 63.66 -50.57 29.72
CA ASP A 178 62.69 -51.50 29.15
C ASP A 178 61.87 -52.20 30.24
N ALA A 179 60.75 -51.58 30.61
CA ALA A 179 59.80 -52.04 31.62
C ALA A 179 58.49 -52.56 31.00
N ARG A 180 58.57 -53.21 29.83
CA ARG A 180 57.38 -53.79 29.17
C ARG A 180 56.73 -54.88 30.01
N GLU A 181 55.40 -54.86 30.08
CA GLU A 181 54.60 -55.85 30.81
C GLU A 181 54.97 -56.01 32.30
N VAL A 182 55.64 -55.01 32.89
CA VAL A 182 55.92 -54.98 34.34
C VAL A 182 54.62 -54.87 35.12
N ARG A 183 54.57 -55.53 36.28
CA ARG A 183 53.46 -55.37 37.23
C ARG A 183 53.94 -54.81 38.55
N PHE A 184 53.51 -53.60 38.86
CA PHE A 184 53.63 -52.98 40.17
C PHE A 184 52.32 -53.21 40.94
N ASN A 185 52.30 -54.24 41.79
CA ASN A 185 51.17 -54.48 42.68
C ASN A 185 51.22 -53.58 43.93
N GLY A 186 52.42 -53.21 44.39
CA GLY A 186 52.63 -52.16 45.41
C GLY A 186 52.81 -50.78 44.79
N ASP A 187 52.94 -49.76 45.64
CA ASP A 187 53.00 -48.36 45.22
C ASP A 187 54.33 -48.03 44.53
N THR A 188 54.31 -47.18 43.51
CA THR A 188 55.50 -46.82 42.73
C THR A 188 55.71 -45.32 42.71
N SER A 189 56.82 -44.85 43.30
CA SER A 189 57.19 -43.43 43.27
C SER A 189 58.38 -43.20 42.35
N LEU A 190 58.18 -42.45 41.27
CA LEU A 190 59.17 -41.93 40.34
C LEU A 190 59.30 -40.40 40.43
N ARG A 191 58.89 -39.80 41.54
CA ARG A 191 58.94 -38.35 41.72
C ARG A 191 60.35 -37.80 41.49
N GLU A 192 60.47 -36.72 40.70
CA GLU A 192 61.76 -36.11 40.32
C GLU A 192 62.75 -37.05 39.59
N THR A 193 62.29 -38.20 39.06
CA THR A 193 63.14 -39.14 38.30
C THR A 193 63.52 -38.56 36.95
N ARG A 194 64.73 -38.86 36.47
CA ARG A 194 65.25 -38.39 35.18
C ARG A 194 65.60 -39.56 34.28
N PHE A 195 65.04 -39.55 33.06
CA PHE A 195 65.34 -40.50 31.99
C PHE A 195 66.03 -39.75 30.84
N HIS A 196 67.31 -40.01 30.61
CA HIS A 196 68.08 -39.37 29.54
C HIS A 196 67.98 -40.08 28.18
N ASP A 197 67.63 -41.36 28.17
CA ASP A 197 67.44 -42.19 26.96
C ASP A 197 66.03 -42.80 26.97
N ALA A 198 65.66 -43.50 25.89
CA ALA A 198 64.30 -43.98 25.67
C ALA A 198 63.80 -44.91 26.80
N ALA A 199 62.55 -44.73 27.20
CA ALA A 199 61.90 -45.53 28.23
C ALA A 199 60.60 -46.17 27.70
N THR A 200 60.40 -47.46 27.95
CA THR A 200 59.16 -48.16 27.57
C THR A 200 58.52 -48.84 28.77
N PHE A 201 57.24 -48.55 28.96
CA PHE A 201 56.32 -49.12 29.94
C PHE A 201 55.11 -49.76 29.23
N ASP A 202 55.25 -50.14 27.96
CA ASP A 202 54.15 -50.72 27.20
C ASP A 202 53.57 -51.97 27.90
N GLY A 203 52.25 -51.96 28.11
CA GLY A 203 51.55 -53.04 28.79
C GLY A 203 51.87 -53.17 30.28
N ALA A 204 52.54 -52.19 30.90
CA ALA A 204 52.79 -52.19 32.33
C ALA A 204 51.48 -52.01 33.13
N GLU A 205 51.39 -52.65 34.29
CA GLU A 205 50.23 -52.56 35.19
C GLU A 205 50.68 -51.93 36.52
N PHE A 206 50.17 -50.75 36.85
CA PHE A 206 50.35 -50.04 38.11
C PHE A 206 49.05 -50.14 38.92
N ARG A 207 49.05 -50.97 39.97
CA ARG A 207 47.83 -51.29 40.73
C ARG A 207 47.75 -50.63 42.11
N GLY A 208 48.90 -50.44 42.76
CA GLY A 208 49.05 -49.92 44.11
C GLY A 208 48.29 -50.68 45.21
N ASP A 209 48.63 -50.39 46.46
CA ASP A 209 48.08 -51.07 47.63
C ASP A 209 46.74 -50.45 48.03
N ALA A 210 45.67 -51.26 48.07
CA ALA A 210 44.27 -50.79 48.00
C ALA A 210 43.69 -49.97 49.20
N ASN A 211 44.51 -49.35 50.06
CA ASN A 211 44.07 -48.80 51.35
C ASN A 211 44.38 -47.32 51.61
N LEU A 212 45.07 -46.61 50.71
CA LEU A 212 45.20 -45.15 50.74
C LEU A 212 44.65 -44.60 49.41
N LEU A 213 44.04 -43.43 49.47
CA LEU A 213 43.62 -42.71 48.27
C LEU A 213 44.88 -41.96 47.79
N ASP A 214 45.16 -42.04 46.49
CA ASP A 214 46.04 -41.13 45.75
C ASP A 214 47.58 -41.40 45.82
N ASP A 215 48.05 -42.65 45.91
CA ASP A 215 49.49 -42.97 45.96
C ASP A 215 50.01 -44.13 45.08
N ASP A 216 49.18 -44.72 44.20
CA ASP A 216 49.56 -45.95 43.45
C ASP A 216 50.76 -45.75 42.50
N ALA A 217 50.76 -44.71 41.65
CA ALA A 217 51.85 -44.41 40.70
C ALA A 217 52.11 -42.90 40.58
N CYS A 218 53.18 -42.43 41.21
CA CYS A 218 53.55 -41.02 41.26
C CYS A 218 54.78 -40.73 40.39
N PHE A 219 54.60 -39.98 39.32
CA PHE A 219 55.61 -39.46 38.41
C PHE A 219 55.85 -37.96 38.59
N GLU A 220 55.31 -37.33 39.63
CA GLU A 220 55.36 -35.88 39.85
C GLU A 220 56.77 -35.29 39.59
N ASN A 221 56.87 -34.27 38.75
CA ASN A 221 58.10 -33.62 38.31
C ASN A 221 59.17 -34.56 37.69
N ALA A 222 58.78 -35.74 37.19
CA ALA A 222 59.66 -36.61 36.42
C ALA A 222 59.97 -35.99 35.05
N ARG A 223 61.15 -36.33 34.51
CA ARG A 223 61.66 -35.77 33.26
C ARG A 223 62.12 -36.86 32.31
N PHE A 224 61.59 -36.85 31.10
CA PHE A 224 61.95 -37.73 30.00
C PHE A 224 62.58 -36.91 28.87
N ASP A 225 63.91 -36.96 28.71
CA ASP A 225 64.63 -36.22 27.66
C ASP A 225 64.55 -36.90 26.27
N ALA A 226 64.15 -38.17 26.24
CA ALA A 226 64.05 -39.02 25.06
C ALA A 226 62.67 -39.71 25.00
N PRO A 227 62.27 -40.34 23.87
CA PRO A 227 60.92 -40.85 23.70
C PRO A 227 60.51 -41.84 24.80
N VAL A 228 59.27 -41.66 25.30
CA VAL A 228 58.66 -42.56 26.29
C VAL A 228 57.37 -43.17 25.75
N SER A 229 57.15 -44.46 26.04
CA SER A 229 55.93 -45.16 25.65
C SER A 229 55.30 -45.87 26.84
N PHE A 230 54.02 -45.58 27.07
CA PHE A 230 53.11 -46.23 28.02
C PHE A 230 51.99 -46.97 27.29
N ALA A 231 52.19 -47.35 26.02
CA ALA A 231 51.11 -47.87 25.19
C ALA A 231 50.48 -49.13 25.81
N LYS A 232 49.15 -49.13 25.97
CA LYS A 232 48.39 -50.19 26.67
C LYS A 232 48.77 -50.42 28.13
N ALA A 233 49.45 -49.48 28.78
CA ALA A 233 49.63 -49.54 30.22
C ALA A 233 48.27 -49.43 30.93
N ALA A 234 48.21 -49.90 32.17
CA ALA A 234 47.05 -49.78 33.03
C ALA A 234 47.47 -49.13 34.34
N PHE A 235 46.86 -48.00 34.67
CA PHE A 235 47.06 -47.28 35.93
C PHE A 235 45.77 -47.34 36.73
N ARG A 236 45.87 -47.57 38.04
CA ARG A 236 44.72 -47.40 38.94
C ARG A 236 44.61 -45.98 39.47
N TYR A 237 45.72 -45.30 39.70
CA TYR A 237 45.83 -43.86 39.91
C TYR A 237 47.17 -43.44 39.28
N ALA A 238 47.21 -42.31 38.59
CA ALA A 238 48.44 -41.83 37.96
C ALA A 238 48.62 -40.34 38.16
N ASP A 239 49.71 -39.97 38.83
CA ASP A 239 50.10 -38.58 39.05
C ASP A 239 51.31 -38.24 38.16
N PHE A 240 51.08 -37.47 37.11
CA PHE A 240 52.07 -36.91 36.20
C PHE A 240 52.21 -35.38 36.35
N VAL A 241 51.81 -34.81 37.50
CA VAL A 241 51.83 -33.36 37.72
C VAL A 241 53.24 -32.80 37.52
N GLY A 242 53.35 -31.74 36.72
CA GLY A 242 54.63 -31.08 36.43
C GLY A 242 55.65 -31.92 35.66
N CYS A 243 55.25 -33.06 35.06
CA CYS A 243 56.15 -33.88 34.25
C CYS A 243 56.67 -33.13 33.02
N GLU A 244 57.95 -33.33 32.67
CA GLU A 244 58.57 -32.81 31.45
C GLU A 244 58.84 -33.95 30.46
N PHE A 245 58.12 -33.97 29.33
CA PHE A 245 58.35 -34.86 28.20
C PHE A 245 59.03 -34.09 27.06
N GLY A 246 60.36 -34.18 26.97
CA GLY A 246 61.17 -33.48 25.97
C GLY A 246 61.16 -34.08 24.56
N ALA A 247 60.56 -35.26 24.39
CA ALA A 247 60.42 -35.98 23.13
C ALA A 247 59.04 -36.68 23.04
N ASP A 248 58.82 -37.50 22.01
CA ASP A 248 57.50 -38.13 21.78
C ASP A 248 57.06 -38.98 22.99
N ALA A 249 55.84 -38.75 23.47
CA ALA A 249 55.22 -39.44 24.60
C ALA A 249 53.94 -40.16 24.15
N THR A 250 53.93 -41.49 24.28
CA THR A 250 52.81 -42.35 23.84
C THR A 250 52.02 -42.90 25.02
N PHE A 251 50.72 -42.67 25.04
CA PHE A 251 49.72 -43.21 25.97
C PHE A 251 48.57 -43.92 25.20
N ASP A 252 48.82 -44.36 23.98
CA ASP A 252 47.83 -45.00 23.13
C ASP A 252 47.23 -46.25 23.78
N ARG A 253 45.90 -46.29 23.87
CA ARG A 253 45.13 -47.37 24.51
C ARG A 253 45.52 -47.65 25.95
N THR A 254 46.10 -46.67 26.64
CA THR A 254 46.31 -46.73 28.09
C THR A 254 44.98 -46.70 28.81
N ALA A 255 44.85 -47.46 29.88
CA ALA A 255 43.66 -47.47 30.74
C ALA A 255 43.99 -46.85 32.10
N PHE A 256 43.37 -45.71 32.40
CA PHE A 256 43.40 -45.06 33.70
C PHE A 256 42.12 -45.43 34.45
N GLY A 257 42.18 -46.47 35.28
CA GLY A 257 41.05 -46.98 36.05
C GLY A 257 40.61 -46.07 37.21
N GLY A 258 41.48 -45.16 37.61
CA GLY A 258 41.21 -44.05 38.53
C GLY A 258 41.80 -42.76 38.02
N ASP A 259 41.92 -41.76 38.90
CA ASP A 259 42.19 -40.38 38.49
C ASP A 259 43.56 -40.26 37.82
N ALA A 260 43.62 -39.42 36.78
CA ALA A 260 44.81 -39.21 35.97
C ALA A 260 45.17 -37.72 35.96
N GLU A 261 46.23 -37.36 36.67
CA GLU A 261 46.65 -35.98 36.89
C GLU A 261 47.83 -35.62 35.98
N PHE A 262 47.63 -34.71 35.05
CA PHE A 262 48.63 -34.15 34.14
C PHE A 262 48.75 -32.63 34.28
N ALA A 263 48.24 -32.06 35.37
CA ALA A 263 48.31 -30.62 35.61
C ALA A 263 49.75 -30.10 35.55
N ASP A 264 49.94 -28.95 34.89
CA ASP A 264 51.25 -28.33 34.66
C ASP A 264 52.29 -29.20 33.92
N ALA A 265 51.88 -30.34 33.33
CA ALA A 265 52.78 -31.18 32.53
C ALA A 265 53.14 -30.50 31.19
N THR A 266 54.38 -30.72 30.73
CA THR A 266 54.89 -30.15 29.47
C THR A 266 55.25 -31.27 28.49
N PHE A 267 54.66 -31.24 27.30
CA PHE A 267 54.96 -32.12 26.18
C PHE A 267 55.63 -31.31 25.05
N GLU A 268 56.97 -31.33 24.96
CA GLU A 268 57.69 -30.53 23.96
C GLU A 268 57.50 -31.04 22.51
N ALA A 269 57.21 -32.34 22.34
CA ALA A 269 57.02 -32.99 21.05
C ALA A 269 55.63 -33.64 20.92
N THR A 270 55.49 -34.75 20.18
CA THR A 270 54.18 -35.39 19.96
C THR A 270 53.69 -36.08 21.23
N ALA A 271 52.48 -35.76 21.68
CA ALA A 271 51.79 -36.48 22.75
C ALA A 271 50.57 -37.20 22.15
N THR A 272 50.48 -38.51 22.32
CA THR A 272 49.36 -39.30 21.79
C THR A 272 48.67 -40.10 22.90
N PHE A 273 47.36 -39.94 22.99
CA PHE A 273 46.42 -40.59 23.89
C PHE A 273 45.33 -41.31 23.08
N ALA A 274 45.64 -41.71 21.84
CA ALA A 274 44.66 -42.26 20.91
C ALA A 274 44.03 -43.53 21.49
N SER A 275 42.70 -43.56 21.53
CA SER A 275 41.90 -44.62 22.16
C SER A 275 42.26 -44.93 23.63
N ALA A 276 42.84 -43.97 24.36
CA ALA A 276 43.02 -44.09 25.80
C ALA A 276 41.65 -44.07 26.51
N ALA A 277 41.56 -44.73 27.66
CA ALA A 277 40.35 -44.77 28.47
C ALA A 277 40.65 -44.20 29.86
N PHE A 278 39.96 -43.12 30.20
CA PHE A 278 39.97 -42.49 31.51
C PHE A 278 38.66 -42.86 32.18
N ASP A 279 38.71 -43.82 33.09
CA ASP A 279 37.53 -44.30 33.77
C ASP A 279 37.06 -43.20 34.74
N ARG A 280 37.95 -42.61 35.56
CA ARG A 280 37.67 -41.47 36.46
C ARG A 280 38.17 -40.16 35.84
N ASP A 281 38.33 -39.15 36.68
CA ASP A 281 38.64 -37.77 36.33
C ASP A 281 40.04 -37.66 35.72
N ALA A 282 40.18 -36.77 34.75
CA ALA A 282 41.41 -36.55 34.02
C ALA A 282 41.71 -35.05 33.96
N ALA A 283 42.76 -34.62 34.68
CA ALA A 283 43.11 -33.21 34.80
C ALA A 283 44.36 -32.89 33.97
N PHE A 284 44.22 -31.99 33.00
CA PHE A 284 45.28 -31.44 32.15
C PHE A 284 45.41 -29.92 32.32
N ASP A 285 44.96 -29.39 33.46
CA ASP A 285 44.99 -27.95 33.76
C ASP A 285 46.38 -27.37 33.56
N ARG A 286 46.47 -26.28 32.80
CA ARG A 286 47.73 -25.59 32.46
C ARG A 286 48.80 -26.48 31.84
N ALA A 287 48.42 -27.66 31.30
CA ALA A 287 49.34 -28.48 30.54
C ALA A 287 49.76 -27.76 29.24
N ALA A 288 51.00 -27.97 28.82
CA ALA A 288 51.56 -27.34 27.62
C ALA A 288 51.92 -28.40 26.58
N PHE A 289 51.21 -28.39 25.44
CA PHE A 289 51.47 -29.24 24.30
C PHE A 289 52.21 -28.45 23.21
N GLY A 290 53.53 -28.58 23.17
CA GLY A 290 54.42 -27.92 22.20
C GLY A 290 54.37 -28.55 20.80
N GLY A 291 54.08 -29.84 20.71
CA GLY A 291 53.90 -30.59 19.46
C GLY A 291 52.45 -30.99 19.20
N ARG A 292 52.23 -32.01 18.35
CA ARG A 292 50.89 -32.54 18.06
C ARG A 292 50.32 -33.24 19.30
N ALA A 293 49.09 -32.92 19.67
CA ALA A 293 48.32 -33.62 20.70
C ALA A 293 47.23 -34.47 20.04
N ASP A 294 47.25 -35.78 20.25
CA ASP A 294 46.29 -36.71 19.63
C ASP A 294 45.45 -37.44 20.68
N PHE A 295 44.20 -37.03 20.83
CA PHE A 295 43.20 -37.64 21.71
C PHE A 295 42.10 -38.35 20.88
N ALA A 296 42.37 -38.73 19.63
CA ALA A 296 41.36 -39.34 18.77
C ALA A 296 40.82 -40.64 19.37
N GLU A 297 39.49 -40.79 19.36
CA GLU A 297 38.77 -41.93 19.94
C GLU A 297 39.06 -42.19 21.43
N ALA A 298 39.64 -41.22 22.15
CA ALA A 298 39.81 -41.30 23.60
C ALA A 298 38.43 -41.27 24.29
N ARG A 299 38.31 -41.98 25.41
CA ARG A 299 37.08 -42.04 26.19
C ARG A 299 37.35 -41.53 27.59
N PHE A 300 36.60 -40.52 27.98
CA PHE A 300 36.59 -39.91 29.30
C PHE A 300 35.24 -40.22 29.93
N ASP A 301 35.23 -41.20 30.83
CA ASP A 301 34.03 -41.59 31.58
C ASP A 301 33.81 -40.73 32.82
N GLY A 302 34.84 -40.03 33.34
CA GLY A 302 34.75 -39.00 34.38
C GLY A 302 35.14 -37.62 33.86
N ASP A 303 35.23 -36.66 34.77
CA ASP A 303 35.30 -35.24 34.44
C ASP A 303 36.69 -34.89 33.90
N THR A 304 36.73 -34.05 32.87
CA THR A 304 37.96 -33.77 32.13
C THR A 304 38.25 -32.29 32.10
N ALA A 305 39.36 -31.87 32.71
CA ALA A 305 39.75 -30.46 32.76
C ALA A 305 40.98 -30.20 31.88
N PHE A 306 40.90 -29.18 31.03
CA PHE A 306 41.98 -28.60 30.24
C PHE A 306 42.09 -27.09 30.52
N ALA A 307 41.61 -26.62 31.68
CA ALA A 307 41.52 -25.19 31.96
C ALA A 307 42.90 -24.53 31.90
N GLY A 308 43.01 -23.46 31.13
CA GLY A 308 44.27 -22.74 30.88
C GLY A 308 45.36 -23.56 30.17
N ALA A 309 45.05 -24.74 29.61
CA ALA A 309 46.00 -25.52 28.82
C ALA A 309 46.39 -24.79 27.52
N THR A 310 47.61 -25.02 27.04
CA THR A 310 48.11 -24.42 25.79
C THR A 310 48.49 -25.50 24.78
N PHE A 311 47.94 -25.41 23.58
CA PHE A 311 48.23 -26.28 22.44
C PHE A 311 48.92 -25.46 21.34
N ALA A 312 50.26 -25.47 21.33
CA ALA A 312 51.05 -24.77 20.32
C ALA A 312 51.11 -25.52 18.98
N GLY A 313 50.95 -26.84 19.01
CA GLY A 313 50.82 -27.69 17.82
C GLY A 313 49.37 -28.16 17.59
N PRO A 314 49.08 -28.81 16.43
CA PRO A 314 47.74 -29.25 16.10
C PRO A 314 47.19 -30.26 17.12
N ALA A 315 45.92 -30.12 17.48
CA ALA A 315 45.22 -31.02 18.39
C ALA A 315 44.05 -31.74 17.70
N THR A 316 43.82 -33.00 18.05
CA THR A 316 42.66 -33.76 17.55
C THR A 316 41.97 -34.53 18.67
N PHE A 317 40.67 -34.27 18.82
CA PHE A 317 39.72 -34.97 19.68
C PHE A 317 38.66 -35.69 18.82
N ALA A 318 38.98 -35.98 17.55
CA ALA A 318 38.03 -36.57 16.62
C ALA A 318 37.51 -37.92 17.12
N GLY A 319 36.18 -38.03 17.24
CA GLY A 319 35.51 -39.22 17.78
C GLY A 319 35.77 -39.50 19.25
N ALA A 320 36.33 -38.56 20.01
CA ALA A 320 36.44 -38.68 21.46
C ALA A 320 35.06 -38.65 22.12
N GLU A 321 34.91 -39.34 23.24
CA GLU A 321 33.68 -39.38 24.03
C GLU A 321 33.96 -38.83 25.44
N PHE A 322 33.31 -37.73 25.81
CA PHE A 322 33.32 -37.13 27.14
C PHE A 322 31.94 -37.32 27.73
N ARG A 323 31.82 -38.19 28.75
CA ARG A 323 30.51 -38.67 29.22
C ARG A 323 30.08 -38.13 30.58
N GLY A 324 31.01 -37.71 31.43
CA GLY A 324 30.70 -37.36 32.82
C GLY A 324 30.30 -38.56 33.68
N ARG A 325 30.69 -38.59 34.97
CA ARG A 325 30.21 -39.65 35.89
C ARG A 325 28.96 -39.27 36.65
N ASP A 326 28.66 -37.99 36.79
CA ASP A 326 27.44 -37.56 37.45
C ASP A 326 26.79 -36.39 36.72
N ASN A 327 25.48 -36.47 36.57
CA ASN A 327 24.65 -35.39 36.06
C ASN A 327 24.34 -34.38 37.20
N LEU A 328 25.29 -34.14 38.11
CA LEU A 328 25.11 -33.26 39.28
C LEU A 328 26.07 -32.07 39.30
N GLU A 329 27.20 -32.15 38.60
CA GLU A 329 28.18 -31.07 38.44
C GLU A 329 28.31 -30.73 36.94
N ASP A 330 28.26 -29.44 36.60
CA ASP A 330 28.11 -28.93 35.22
C ASP A 330 29.45 -28.92 34.43
N ASP A 331 30.38 -29.83 34.73
CA ASP A 331 31.81 -29.70 34.36
C ASP A 331 32.42 -30.96 33.69
N ASP A 332 31.66 -31.75 32.90
CA ASP A 332 32.18 -32.98 32.28
C ASP A 332 33.44 -32.74 31.42
N LEU A 333 33.48 -31.61 30.71
CA LEU A 333 34.61 -31.15 29.91
C LEU A 333 34.83 -29.64 30.09
N SER A 334 35.98 -29.22 30.62
CA SER A 334 36.35 -27.80 30.67
C SER A 334 37.60 -27.50 29.83
N PHE A 335 37.48 -26.55 28.92
CA PHE A 335 38.54 -25.85 28.18
C PHE A 335 38.56 -24.35 28.53
N ALA A 336 38.02 -23.96 29.69
CA ALA A 336 37.99 -22.57 30.13
C ALA A 336 39.38 -21.92 30.07
N ASP A 337 39.46 -20.72 29.48
CA ASP A 337 40.70 -19.96 29.29
C ASP A 337 41.84 -20.72 28.55
N ALA A 338 41.54 -21.85 27.89
CA ALA A 338 42.55 -22.60 27.14
C ALA A 338 42.96 -21.84 25.86
N THR A 339 44.15 -22.15 25.34
CA THR A 339 44.68 -21.53 24.12
C THR A 339 45.05 -22.59 23.09
N PHE A 340 44.41 -22.55 21.92
CA PHE A 340 44.79 -23.30 20.73
C PHE A 340 45.53 -22.37 19.76
N GLU A 341 46.84 -22.50 19.60
CA GLU A 341 47.63 -21.68 18.65
C GLU A 341 47.62 -22.26 17.22
N ALA A 342 47.16 -23.50 17.06
CA ALA A 342 47.10 -24.24 15.79
C ALA A 342 45.76 -24.96 15.65
N ALA A 343 45.47 -25.44 14.42
CA ALA A 343 44.20 -26.09 14.11
C ALA A 343 43.83 -27.24 15.07
N THR A 344 42.60 -27.20 15.58
CA THR A 344 42.03 -28.14 16.54
C THR A 344 40.70 -28.68 16.05
N THR A 345 40.50 -30.00 16.13
CA THR A 345 39.26 -30.64 15.70
C THR A 345 38.65 -31.57 16.74
N PHE A 346 37.35 -31.43 16.93
CA PHE A 346 36.43 -32.26 17.71
C PHE A 346 35.45 -33.01 16.80
N ARG A 347 35.81 -33.23 15.53
CA ARG A 347 34.91 -33.84 14.54
C ARG A 347 34.32 -35.17 15.05
N ARG A 348 32.99 -35.32 15.02
CA ARG A 348 32.25 -36.49 15.54
C ARG A 348 32.48 -36.78 17.03
N ALA A 349 32.97 -35.82 17.81
CA ALA A 349 33.05 -35.99 19.26
C ALA A 349 31.64 -36.08 19.87
N VAL A 350 31.53 -36.82 20.97
CA VAL A 350 30.33 -36.84 21.80
C VAL A 350 30.70 -36.22 23.13
N VAL A 351 30.01 -35.14 23.48
CA VAL A 351 30.34 -34.29 24.62
C VAL A 351 29.09 -34.14 25.48
N GLY A 352 29.22 -34.37 26.79
CA GLY A 352 28.23 -34.02 27.81
C GLY A 352 28.24 -32.52 28.08
N PHE A 353 28.30 -32.13 29.35
CA PHE A 353 28.48 -30.72 29.72
C PHE A 353 29.84 -30.22 29.23
N ALA A 354 29.88 -29.03 28.62
CA ALA A 354 31.14 -28.47 28.17
C ALA A 354 31.29 -26.97 28.34
N ASP A 355 32.41 -26.58 28.93
CA ASP A 355 32.79 -25.19 29.16
C ASP A 355 34.00 -24.81 28.29
N PHE A 356 33.78 -23.97 27.29
CA PHE A 356 34.79 -23.34 26.45
C PHE A 356 34.87 -21.82 26.70
N ALA A 357 34.39 -21.33 27.86
CA ALA A 357 34.36 -19.91 28.15
C ALA A 357 35.77 -19.28 28.17
N GLY A 358 35.90 -18.10 27.58
CA GLY A 358 37.18 -17.39 27.47
C GLY A 358 38.24 -18.09 26.61
N LEU A 359 37.89 -19.18 25.91
CA LEU A 359 38.81 -19.91 25.03
C LEU A 359 39.39 -18.99 23.96
N THR A 360 40.69 -19.13 23.69
CA THR A 360 41.34 -18.48 22.55
C THR A 360 41.78 -19.51 21.51
N ALA A 361 41.21 -19.47 20.31
CA ALA A 361 41.65 -20.27 19.17
C ALA A 361 42.22 -19.36 18.07
N ALA A 362 43.55 -19.38 17.88
CA ALA A 362 44.24 -18.53 16.92
C ALA A 362 44.25 -19.10 15.48
N ASP A 363 43.71 -20.30 15.29
CA ASP A 363 43.58 -21.03 14.03
C ASP A 363 42.24 -21.78 14.00
N GLU A 364 42.03 -22.64 13.01
CA GLU A 364 40.75 -23.33 12.78
C GLU A 364 40.29 -24.21 13.96
N LEU A 365 39.06 -23.97 14.45
CA LEU A 365 38.37 -24.79 15.45
C LEU A 365 37.15 -25.49 14.81
N VAL A 366 37.17 -26.83 14.81
CA VAL A 366 36.19 -27.65 14.06
C VAL A 366 35.42 -28.59 14.99
N PHE A 367 34.10 -28.46 15.04
CA PHE A 367 33.13 -29.32 15.73
C PHE A 367 32.20 -30.10 14.78
N ASP A 368 32.51 -30.16 13.48
CA ASP A 368 31.71 -30.88 12.48
C ASP A 368 31.19 -32.25 12.94
N GLU A 369 29.91 -32.54 12.68
CA GLU A 369 29.23 -33.78 13.07
C GLU A 369 29.29 -34.10 14.58
N GLY A 370 29.65 -33.12 15.42
CA GLY A 370 29.72 -33.22 16.87
C GLY A 370 28.33 -33.40 17.50
N ARG A 371 28.29 -34.02 18.68
CA ARG A 371 27.06 -34.23 19.45
C ARG A 371 27.25 -33.76 20.87
N PHE A 372 26.66 -32.63 21.19
CA PHE A 372 26.55 -32.09 22.54
C PHE A 372 25.24 -32.60 23.11
N VAL A 373 25.33 -33.44 24.15
CA VAL A 373 24.16 -34.11 24.73
C VAL A 373 23.61 -33.39 25.97
N GLU A 374 24.42 -32.53 26.58
CA GLU A 374 24.06 -31.61 27.66
C GLU A 374 24.52 -30.18 27.26
N GLU A 375 24.45 -29.22 28.20
CA GLU A 375 24.71 -27.80 27.97
C GLU A 375 26.16 -27.52 27.52
N VAL A 376 26.34 -26.51 26.66
CA VAL A 376 27.67 -26.05 26.22
C VAL A 376 27.78 -24.53 26.22
N SER A 377 28.89 -24.01 26.73
CA SER A 377 29.19 -22.58 26.73
C SER A 377 30.47 -22.27 25.97
N PHE A 378 30.41 -21.30 25.06
CA PHE A 378 31.55 -20.66 24.38
C PHE A 378 31.69 -19.19 24.80
N ALA A 379 31.01 -18.76 25.88
CA ALA A 379 30.92 -17.36 26.26
C ALA A 379 32.29 -16.66 26.31
N ASP A 380 32.37 -15.44 25.78
CA ASP A 380 33.60 -14.63 25.71
C ASP A 380 34.77 -15.25 24.91
N ALA A 381 34.55 -16.34 24.16
CA ALA A 381 35.63 -16.96 23.38
C ALA A 381 36.08 -16.07 22.20
N THR A 382 37.38 -16.11 21.91
CA THR A 382 38.00 -15.43 20.76
C THR A 382 38.53 -16.44 19.76
N LEU A 383 37.90 -16.51 18.59
CA LEU A 383 38.12 -17.55 17.59
C LEU A 383 38.59 -16.95 16.26
N ALA A 384 39.59 -17.57 15.63
CA ALA A 384 40.02 -17.20 14.29
C ALA A 384 39.05 -17.70 13.21
N SER A 385 38.48 -18.89 13.37
CA SER A 385 37.38 -19.43 12.56
C SER A 385 36.68 -20.56 13.33
N LEU A 386 35.43 -20.85 12.97
CA LEU A 386 34.61 -21.86 13.63
C LEU A 386 33.84 -22.69 12.59
N SER A 387 33.85 -24.01 12.72
CA SER A 387 33.05 -24.90 11.87
C SER A 387 32.26 -25.87 12.74
N CYS A 388 30.94 -25.82 12.64
CA CYS A 388 29.97 -26.63 13.37
C CYS A 388 28.99 -27.33 12.40
N ASP A 389 29.43 -27.60 11.18
CA ASP A 389 28.59 -28.22 10.15
C ASP A 389 28.04 -29.58 10.62
N GLU A 390 26.73 -29.79 10.49
CA GLU A 390 26.00 -30.98 10.97
C GLU A 390 26.18 -31.30 12.47
N ALA A 391 26.60 -30.32 13.28
CA ALA A 391 26.66 -30.46 14.73
C ALA A 391 25.25 -30.48 15.34
N ARG A 392 25.10 -31.19 16.46
CA ARG A 392 23.81 -31.30 17.18
C ARG A 392 24.00 -30.89 18.63
N PHE A 393 23.27 -29.86 19.02
CA PHE A 393 23.16 -29.34 20.37
C PHE A 393 21.79 -29.72 20.91
N ARG A 394 21.77 -30.72 21.80
CA ARG A 394 20.51 -31.28 22.34
C ARG A 394 19.96 -30.53 23.56
N ASN A 395 20.77 -29.66 24.11
CA ASN A 395 20.50 -28.83 25.27
C ASN A 395 21.12 -27.45 24.97
N ASP A 396 21.07 -26.55 25.93
CA ASP A 396 21.36 -25.13 25.70
C ASP A 396 22.80 -24.91 25.22
N ALA A 397 22.95 -24.03 24.22
CA ALA A 397 24.22 -23.66 23.63
C ALA A 397 24.43 -22.14 23.70
N SER A 398 25.45 -21.70 24.44
CA SER A 398 25.80 -20.28 24.54
C SER A 398 27.02 -19.94 23.70
N PHE A 399 26.88 -18.94 22.84
CA PHE A 399 27.92 -18.22 22.08
C PHE A 399 27.90 -16.72 22.44
N GLU A 400 27.41 -16.38 23.63
CA GLU A 400 27.30 -15.01 24.11
C GLU A 400 28.66 -14.29 24.07
N ALA A 401 28.68 -13.09 23.50
CA ALA A 401 29.87 -12.24 23.37
C ALA A 401 31.08 -12.92 22.67
N VAL A 402 30.86 -13.99 21.91
CA VAL A 402 31.92 -14.64 21.12
C VAL A 402 32.40 -13.71 20.03
N THR A 403 33.71 -13.64 19.82
CA THR A 403 34.31 -12.95 18.67
C THR A 403 34.91 -13.95 17.70
N VAL A 404 34.38 -14.03 16.48
CA VAL A 404 34.96 -14.82 15.38
C VAL A 404 35.51 -13.88 14.32
N SER A 405 36.83 -13.90 14.10
CA SER A 405 37.49 -12.95 13.19
C SER A 405 37.48 -13.39 11.71
N GLY A 406 37.30 -14.68 11.44
CA GLY A 406 37.24 -15.29 10.13
C GLY A 406 35.93 -16.04 9.92
N PRO A 407 35.83 -16.95 8.92
CA PRO A 407 34.56 -17.57 8.57
C PRO A 407 34.00 -18.46 9.68
N ALA A 408 32.69 -18.44 9.84
CA ALA A 408 31.94 -19.33 10.73
C ALA A 408 30.89 -20.13 9.94
N THR A 409 30.82 -21.45 10.13
CA THR A 409 29.81 -22.29 9.45
C THR A 409 29.06 -23.18 10.41
N PHE A 410 27.75 -23.29 10.19
CA PHE A 410 26.78 -24.05 10.99
C PHE A 410 25.78 -24.77 10.07
N ARG A 411 26.24 -25.22 8.89
CA ARG A 411 25.34 -25.76 7.87
C ARG A 411 24.67 -27.03 8.36
N GLY A 412 23.34 -27.04 8.36
CA GLY A 412 22.55 -28.17 8.87
C GLY A 412 22.80 -28.49 10.35
N ALA A 413 23.28 -27.52 11.14
CA ALA A 413 23.35 -27.66 12.58
C ALA A 413 21.95 -27.69 13.19
N GLU A 414 21.78 -28.41 14.30
CA GLU A 414 20.51 -28.50 15.04
C GLU A 414 20.73 -28.02 16.47
N PHE A 415 19.98 -27.00 16.89
CA PHE A 415 19.91 -26.46 18.25
C PHE A 415 18.50 -26.74 18.80
N GLN A 416 18.38 -27.71 19.72
CA GLN A 416 17.07 -28.21 20.18
C GLN A 416 16.65 -27.74 21.57
N GLY A 417 17.59 -27.27 22.39
CA GLY A 417 17.26 -26.79 23.74
C GLY A 417 16.95 -27.83 24.79
N GLY A 418 17.00 -27.40 26.06
CA GLY A 418 16.47 -28.13 27.20
C GLY A 418 14.93 -28.10 27.31
N ASP A 419 14.36 -28.78 28.31
CA ASP A 419 12.91 -28.75 28.58
C ASP A 419 12.43 -27.42 29.25
N ASN A 420 13.32 -26.43 29.43
CA ASN A 420 13.06 -25.22 30.21
C ASN A 420 12.62 -24.06 29.31
N VAL A 421 11.32 -23.76 29.32
CA VAL A 421 10.68 -22.71 28.51
C VAL A 421 11.04 -21.26 28.90
N ASP A 422 11.91 -21.04 29.89
CA ASP A 422 12.26 -19.70 30.40
C ASP A 422 13.68 -19.24 29.97
N ASP A 423 14.48 -20.13 29.38
CA ASP A 423 15.87 -19.90 29.00
C ASP A 423 16.07 -20.20 27.50
N ASP A 424 17.02 -19.53 26.86
CA ASP A 424 17.22 -19.61 25.42
C ASP A 424 18.01 -20.89 25.04
N ASP A 425 17.49 -21.68 24.11
CA ASP A 425 18.15 -22.90 23.61
C ASP A 425 19.49 -22.59 22.91
N LEU A 426 19.53 -21.46 22.21
CA LEU A 426 20.73 -20.89 21.60
C LEU A 426 20.82 -19.41 21.96
N SER A 427 21.89 -19.00 22.65
CA SER A 427 22.22 -17.59 22.80
C SER A 427 23.47 -17.24 21.99
N VAL A 428 23.34 -16.28 21.07
CA VAL A 428 24.42 -15.66 20.28
C VAL A 428 24.46 -14.15 20.55
N ALA A 429 23.87 -13.73 21.68
CA ALA A 429 23.73 -12.34 22.05
C ALA A 429 25.09 -11.63 22.15
N ASP A 430 25.14 -10.39 21.68
CA ASP A 430 26.35 -9.54 21.67
C ASP A 430 27.59 -10.15 20.96
N ALA A 431 27.43 -11.25 20.21
CA ALA A 431 28.53 -11.86 19.46
C ALA A 431 28.95 -10.99 18.26
N ALA A 432 30.20 -11.14 17.84
CA ALA A 432 30.78 -10.41 16.71
C ALA A 432 31.42 -11.38 15.70
N PHE A 433 30.81 -11.50 14.54
CA PHE A 433 31.33 -12.25 13.41
C PHE A 433 31.93 -11.28 12.37
N GLY A 434 33.26 -11.26 12.26
CA GLY A 434 33.99 -10.30 11.41
C GLY A 434 34.07 -10.66 9.92
N ASP A 435 33.68 -11.88 9.54
CA ASP A 435 33.70 -12.42 8.17
C ASP A 435 32.39 -13.19 7.92
N ASP A 436 32.27 -13.90 6.80
CA ASP A 436 31.05 -14.61 6.40
C ASP A 436 30.59 -15.66 7.42
N VAL A 437 29.28 -15.71 7.67
CA VAL A 437 28.61 -16.70 8.53
C VAL A 437 27.54 -17.44 7.73
N ASP A 438 27.55 -18.77 7.81
CA ASP A 438 26.68 -19.64 7.02
C ASP A 438 25.92 -20.63 7.91
N PHE A 439 24.63 -20.37 8.11
CA PHE A 439 23.65 -21.20 8.80
C PHE A 439 22.75 -21.98 7.84
N LEU A 440 23.12 -22.17 6.56
CA LEU A 440 22.27 -22.81 5.55
C LEU A 440 21.63 -24.12 6.06
N GLY A 441 20.30 -24.15 6.06
CA GLY A 441 19.50 -25.31 6.47
C GLY A 441 19.62 -25.70 7.95
N ALA A 442 20.03 -24.77 8.82
CA ALA A 442 20.10 -25.00 10.26
C ALA A 442 18.69 -25.04 10.88
N GLN A 443 18.59 -25.67 12.05
CA GLN A 443 17.37 -25.75 12.85
C GLN A 443 17.63 -25.16 14.22
N PHE A 444 16.73 -24.28 14.63
CA PHE A 444 16.79 -23.50 15.85
C PHE A 444 15.52 -23.73 16.65
N GLY A 445 15.64 -24.00 17.95
CA GLY A 445 14.56 -23.78 18.91
C GLY A 445 14.53 -22.31 19.34
N TYR A 446 14.29 -22.04 20.62
CA TYR A 446 14.29 -20.67 21.15
C TYR A 446 15.68 -20.06 20.97
N SER A 447 15.81 -18.95 20.25
CA SER A 447 17.12 -18.39 19.88
C SER A 447 17.25 -16.88 20.06
N ASP A 448 18.28 -16.46 20.79
CA ASP A 448 18.61 -15.05 21.00
C ASP A 448 19.86 -14.64 20.21
N PHE A 449 19.66 -13.81 19.19
CA PHE A 449 20.70 -13.12 18.41
C PHE A 449 20.73 -11.61 18.72
N SER A 450 20.19 -11.17 19.86
CA SER A 450 20.12 -9.74 20.18
C SER A 450 21.50 -9.09 20.24
N GLY A 451 21.62 -7.89 19.67
CA GLY A 451 22.87 -7.12 19.63
C GLY A 451 24.01 -7.73 18.80
N VAL A 452 23.79 -8.86 18.11
CA VAL A 452 24.83 -9.51 17.29
C VAL A 452 25.31 -8.59 16.16
N SER A 453 26.60 -8.68 15.83
CA SER A 453 27.20 -7.97 14.71
C SER A 453 27.75 -8.94 13.66
N PHE A 454 27.16 -8.91 12.46
CA PHE A 454 27.65 -9.60 11.27
C PHE A 454 28.38 -8.63 10.34
N GLY A 455 29.70 -8.71 10.30
CA GLY A 455 30.58 -7.90 9.44
C GLY A 455 30.69 -8.42 8.00
N GLY A 456 30.56 -9.75 7.81
CA GLY A 456 30.51 -10.41 6.50
C GLY A 456 29.07 -10.81 6.09
N ASP A 457 28.95 -11.59 5.02
CA ASP A 457 27.64 -12.07 4.56
C ASP A 457 27.06 -13.06 5.60
N ALA A 458 25.79 -12.87 5.99
CA ALA A 458 25.07 -13.74 6.92
C ALA A 458 23.98 -14.51 6.18
N VAL A 459 24.15 -15.83 6.07
CA VAL A 459 23.26 -16.71 5.29
C VAL A 459 22.47 -17.61 6.23
N PHE A 460 21.15 -17.44 6.26
CA PHE A 460 20.19 -18.26 7.00
C PHE A 460 19.28 -19.07 6.07
N ASP A 461 19.48 -19.03 4.75
CA ASP A 461 18.62 -19.68 3.75
C ASP A 461 18.20 -21.11 4.12
N GLU A 462 16.96 -21.47 3.83
CA GLU A 462 16.36 -22.79 4.10
C GLU A 462 16.37 -23.21 5.59
N SER A 463 16.67 -22.30 6.52
CA SER A 463 16.66 -22.58 7.97
C SER A 463 15.28 -22.54 8.57
N ARG A 464 15.11 -23.21 9.71
CA ARG A 464 13.86 -23.29 10.45
C ARG A 464 14.05 -22.87 11.90
N PHE A 465 13.16 -22.00 12.36
CA PHE A 465 13.04 -21.57 13.75
C PHE A 465 11.74 -22.17 14.29
N ASP A 466 11.87 -23.16 15.16
CA ASP A 466 10.77 -23.97 15.71
C ASP A 466 10.09 -23.31 16.93
N ASP A 467 10.69 -22.27 17.52
CA ASP A 467 10.26 -21.50 18.71
C ASP A 467 10.72 -20.02 18.54
N ASP A 468 10.53 -19.18 19.57
CA ASP A 468 10.78 -17.73 19.53
C ASP A 468 12.21 -17.36 19.08
N LEU A 469 12.31 -16.30 18.29
CA LEU A 469 13.57 -15.76 17.76
C LEU A 469 13.70 -14.27 18.03
N SER A 470 14.87 -13.83 18.50
CA SER A 470 15.20 -12.41 18.64
C SER A 470 16.46 -12.02 17.86
N PHE A 471 16.33 -11.10 16.92
CA PHE A 471 17.38 -10.32 16.25
C PHE A 471 17.32 -8.84 16.69
N ALA A 472 16.76 -8.54 17.86
CA ALA A 472 16.64 -7.17 18.34
C ALA A 472 17.99 -6.45 18.38
N ASP A 473 18.06 -5.23 17.84
CA ASP A 473 19.28 -4.42 17.72
C ASP A 473 20.45 -5.08 16.96
N ALA A 474 20.22 -6.17 16.23
CA ALA A 474 21.24 -6.84 15.42
C ALA A 474 21.73 -5.96 14.27
N THR A 475 23.02 -6.05 13.93
CA THR A 475 23.62 -5.29 12.83
C THR A 475 24.17 -6.21 11.74
N PHE A 476 23.68 -6.03 10.52
CA PHE A 476 24.16 -6.71 9.31
C PHE A 476 24.90 -5.70 8.41
N GLU A 477 26.23 -5.71 8.43
CA GLU A 477 27.04 -4.76 7.65
C GLU A 477 27.07 -5.12 6.15
N ALA A 478 27.09 -6.42 5.82
CA ALA A 478 27.05 -6.96 4.46
C ALA A 478 25.69 -7.61 4.14
N ALA A 479 25.63 -8.55 3.19
CA ALA A 479 24.35 -9.14 2.78
C ALA A 479 23.81 -10.09 3.86
N ALA A 480 22.53 -9.94 4.21
CA ALA A 480 21.78 -10.86 5.06
C ALA A 480 20.72 -11.56 4.21
N SER A 481 20.70 -12.89 4.25
CA SER A 481 19.79 -13.72 3.45
C SER A 481 19.03 -14.68 4.35
N PHE A 482 17.71 -14.60 4.30
CA PHE A 482 16.73 -15.43 4.99
C PHE A 482 15.78 -16.06 3.95
N ASP A 483 16.30 -16.40 2.78
CA ASP A 483 15.48 -16.89 1.68
C ASP A 483 14.94 -18.29 2.02
N GLU A 484 13.64 -18.50 1.84
CA GLU A 484 12.93 -19.75 2.14
C GLU A 484 13.11 -20.21 3.61
N CYS A 485 13.30 -19.26 4.53
CA CYS A 485 13.26 -19.52 5.98
C CYS A 485 11.82 -19.75 6.46
N ARG A 486 11.68 -20.54 7.52
CA ARG A 486 10.39 -20.76 8.19
C ARG A 486 10.51 -20.43 9.68
N PHE A 487 9.67 -19.51 10.15
CA PHE A 487 9.54 -19.09 11.53
C PHE A 487 8.19 -19.62 12.04
N ASP A 488 8.23 -20.68 12.84
CA ASP A 488 7.04 -21.38 13.34
C ASP A 488 6.43 -20.71 14.59
N ASP A 489 7.16 -19.80 15.25
CA ASP A 489 6.72 -18.97 16.40
C ASP A 489 7.22 -17.52 16.20
N ASP A 490 7.16 -16.67 17.23
CA ASP A 490 7.41 -15.23 17.13
C ASP A 490 8.87 -14.87 16.74
N ALA A 491 9.03 -13.91 15.82
CA ALA A 491 10.31 -13.45 15.31
C ALA A 491 10.49 -11.92 15.46
N ALA A 492 11.43 -11.50 16.28
CA ALA A 492 11.72 -10.09 16.53
C ALA A 492 12.93 -9.59 15.76
N PHE A 493 12.78 -8.55 14.94
CA PHE A 493 13.83 -7.80 14.26
C PHE A 493 13.83 -6.32 14.67
N ASP A 494 13.27 -5.99 15.84
CA ASP A 494 13.12 -4.61 16.30
C ASP A 494 14.47 -3.89 16.37
N GLY A 495 14.54 -2.70 15.78
CA GLY A 495 15.78 -1.90 15.75
C GLY A 495 16.93 -2.52 14.95
N ALA A 496 16.74 -3.65 14.26
CA ALA A 496 17.78 -4.29 13.47
C ALA A 496 18.25 -3.38 12.31
N ALA A 497 19.55 -3.37 12.05
CA ALA A 497 20.18 -2.51 11.07
C ALA A 497 20.78 -3.33 9.91
N PHE A 498 20.10 -3.34 8.77
CA PHE A 498 20.54 -3.98 7.54
C PHE A 498 21.27 -2.97 6.64
N THR A 499 22.57 -2.80 6.83
CA THR A 499 23.37 -1.85 6.02
C THR A 499 23.59 -2.38 4.61
N GLY A 500 23.79 -3.70 4.46
CA GLY A 500 23.81 -4.40 3.18
C GLY A 500 22.41 -4.81 2.71
N ARG A 501 22.37 -5.67 1.68
CA ARG A 501 21.10 -6.20 1.15
C ARG A 501 20.46 -7.15 2.17
N ALA A 502 19.17 -7.01 2.43
CA ALA A 502 18.38 -7.94 3.21
C ALA A 502 17.41 -8.71 2.29
N SER A 503 17.45 -10.03 2.31
CA SER A 503 16.62 -10.90 1.47
C SER A 503 15.79 -11.81 2.37
N PHE A 504 14.48 -11.84 2.17
CA PHE A 504 13.48 -12.65 2.87
C PHE A 504 12.56 -13.34 1.85
N ARG A 505 13.11 -13.78 0.72
CA ARG A 505 12.30 -14.21 -0.41
C ARG A 505 11.70 -15.57 -0.11
N GLY A 506 10.37 -15.69 -0.19
CA GLY A 506 9.68 -16.93 0.17
C GLY A 506 9.80 -17.29 1.65
N ALA A 507 10.17 -16.35 2.52
CA ALA A 507 10.15 -16.58 3.96
C ALA A 507 8.70 -16.72 4.46
N GLU A 508 8.47 -17.67 5.35
CA GLU A 508 7.16 -17.95 5.97
C GLU A 508 7.24 -17.61 7.46
N PHE A 509 6.45 -16.63 7.91
CA PHE A 509 6.27 -16.25 9.31
C PHE A 509 4.88 -16.73 9.76
N ASP A 510 4.83 -17.94 10.33
CA ASP A 510 3.58 -18.61 10.72
C ASP A 510 3.06 -18.16 12.09
N GLY A 511 3.97 -17.77 13.00
CA GLY A 511 3.64 -17.21 14.32
C GLY A 511 3.13 -18.17 15.39
N GLY A 512 3.13 -17.70 16.64
CA GLY A 512 2.69 -18.44 17.80
C GLY A 512 1.16 -18.49 18.01
N ASP A 513 0.69 -19.29 18.97
CA ASP A 513 -0.73 -19.35 19.37
C ASP A 513 -1.25 -18.03 20.03
N ASN A 514 -0.39 -17.00 20.18
CA ASN A 514 -0.63 -15.76 20.93
C ASN A 514 -1.17 -14.62 20.05
N VAL A 515 -2.48 -14.64 19.80
CA VAL A 515 -3.25 -13.66 19.00
C VAL A 515 -3.28 -12.21 19.55
N ARG A 516 -2.31 -11.76 20.36
CA ARG A 516 -2.21 -10.39 20.89
C ARG A 516 -0.91 -9.68 20.56
N ASP A 517 0.11 -10.42 20.19
CA ASP A 517 1.44 -9.92 19.87
C ASP A 517 1.70 -10.23 18.37
N ASP A 518 2.60 -9.48 17.74
CA ASP A 518 2.90 -9.62 16.31
C ASP A 518 3.84 -10.82 16.09
N ASP A 519 3.49 -11.74 15.19
CA ASP A 519 4.33 -12.92 14.89
C ASP A 519 5.69 -12.54 14.31
N VAL A 520 5.75 -11.44 13.56
CA VAL A 520 7.02 -10.81 13.21
C VAL A 520 6.96 -9.31 13.40
N THR A 521 7.99 -8.77 14.04
CA THR A 521 8.18 -7.33 14.16
C THR A 521 9.50 -6.89 13.53
N PHE A 522 9.40 -5.90 12.65
CA PHE A 522 10.48 -5.09 12.10
C PHE A 522 10.36 -3.64 12.59
N ALA A 523 9.74 -3.41 13.76
CA ALA A 523 9.54 -2.07 14.28
C ALA A 523 10.88 -1.35 14.47
N ASP A 524 10.95 -0.07 14.08
CA ASP A 524 12.18 0.74 14.10
C ASP A 524 13.38 0.15 13.29
N ALA A 525 13.18 -0.92 12.50
CA ALA A 525 14.25 -1.52 11.71
C ALA A 525 14.73 -0.59 10.59
N ALA A 526 16.03 -0.62 10.31
CA ALA A 526 16.67 0.22 9.31
C ALA A 526 17.26 -0.60 8.15
N PHE A 527 16.59 -0.57 7.01
CA PHE A 527 17.04 -1.16 5.75
C PHE A 527 17.86 -0.14 4.95
N GLY A 528 19.16 -0.11 5.18
CA GLY A 528 20.14 0.73 4.48
C GLY A 528 20.50 0.23 3.08
N GLY A 529 20.42 -1.08 2.83
CA GLY A 529 20.52 -1.71 1.52
C GLY A 529 19.16 -2.15 0.95
N ASP A 530 19.17 -2.82 -0.22
CA ASP A 530 17.94 -3.33 -0.85
C ASP A 530 17.24 -4.32 0.09
N ALA A 531 15.92 -4.20 0.27
CA ALA A 531 15.10 -5.12 1.04
C ALA A 531 14.19 -5.92 0.10
N ASP A 532 14.28 -7.25 0.12
CA ASP A 532 13.57 -8.12 -0.82
C ASP A 532 12.70 -9.16 -0.08
N PHE A 533 11.41 -8.87 0.06
CA PHE A 533 10.39 -9.73 0.65
C PHE A 533 9.57 -10.47 -0.44
N TYR A 534 10.11 -10.63 -1.65
CA TYR A 534 9.36 -11.27 -2.74
C TYR A 534 8.74 -12.62 -2.33
N ARG A 535 7.41 -12.71 -2.38
CA ARG A 535 6.64 -13.90 -1.96
C ARG A 535 6.81 -14.33 -0.50
N ALA A 536 7.18 -13.41 0.39
CA ALA A 536 7.08 -13.69 1.82
C ALA A 536 5.60 -13.87 2.22
N GLU A 537 5.37 -14.75 3.19
CA GLU A 537 4.06 -14.97 3.82
C GLU A 537 4.16 -14.57 5.29
N PHE A 538 3.21 -13.75 5.73
CA PHE A 538 3.11 -13.23 7.09
C PHE A 538 1.73 -13.57 7.65
N GLU A 539 1.64 -14.13 8.85
CA GLU A 539 0.38 -14.16 9.59
C GLU A 539 0.13 -12.78 10.24
N TYR A 540 0.86 -12.33 11.26
CA TYR A 540 0.87 -10.92 11.71
C TYR A 540 2.24 -10.27 11.52
N ALA A 541 2.30 -9.09 10.89
CA ALA A 541 3.58 -8.41 10.63
C ALA A 541 3.55 -6.91 10.93
N ASN A 542 4.54 -6.46 11.70
CA ASN A 542 4.68 -5.08 12.12
C ASN A 542 5.94 -4.43 11.54
N PHE A 543 5.78 -3.42 10.69
CA PHE A 543 6.84 -2.58 10.12
C PHE A 543 6.73 -1.12 10.63
N GLU A 544 6.17 -0.90 11.82
CA GLU A 544 5.99 0.43 12.39
C GLU A 544 7.33 1.18 12.48
N ALA A 545 7.36 2.42 11.97
CA ALA A 545 8.54 3.27 11.91
C ALA A 545 9.77 2.68 11.17
N ALA A 546 9.61 1.57 10.45
CA ALA A 546 10.69 0.98 9.65
C ALA A 546 11.15 1.94 8.54
N VAL A 547 12.46 1.97 8.27
CA VAL A 547 13.06 2.88 7.30
C VAL A 547 13.73 2.10 6.17
N PHE A 548 13.29 2.35 4.93
CA PHE A 548 13.84 1.75 3.71
C PHE A 548 14.59 2.81 2.89
N GLU A 549 15.91 2.87 3.02
CA GLU A 549 16.76 3.87 2.32
C GLU A 549 16.98 3.53 0.83
N ARG A 550 16.75 2.27 0.46
CA ARG A 550 16.97 1.67 -0.87
C ARG A 550 15.72 0.90 -1.31
N PRO A 551 15.69 0.36 -2.55
CA PRO A 551 14.48 -0.27 -3.04
C PRO A 551 13.97 -1.39 -2.12
N ALA A 552 12.66 -1.40 -1.91
CA ALA A 552 11.96 -2.38 -1.09
C ALA A 552 10.94 -3.14 -1.96
N ASN A 553 11.05 -4.47 -1.96
CA ASN A 553 10.24 -5.34 -2.81
C ASN A 553 9.32 -6.23 -1.98
N PHE A 554 8.03 -5.90 -1.96
CA PHE A 554 6.93 -6.70 -1.40
C PHE A 554 6.07 -7.31 -2.53
N GLU A 555 6.61 -7.50 -3.73
CA GLU A 555 5.85 -8.07 -4.84
C GLU A 555 5.39 -9.50 -4.51
N ALA A 556 4.10 -9.76 -4.72
CA ALA A 556 3.44 -11.05 -4.47
C ALA A 556 3.57 -11.57 -3.03
N THR A 557 3.75 -10.69 -2.04
CA THR A 557 3.66 -11.05 -0.61
C THR A 557 2.23 -11.32 -0.18
N ARG A 558 2.06 -12.14 0.84
CA ARG A 558 0.76 -12.39 1.46
C ARG A 558 0.80 -12.03 2.94
N PHE A 559 -0.12 -11.19 3.36
CA PHE A 559 -0.41 -10.89 4.77
C PHE A 559 -1.74 -11.56 5.10
N ALA A 560 -1.71 -12.62 5.91
CA ALA A 560 -2.88 -13.41 6.28
C ALA A 560 -3.67 -12.77 7.44
N GLY A 561 -2.98 -12.13 8.37
CA GLY A 561 -3.45 -11.22 9.42
C GLY A 561 -2.93 -9.79 9.20
N GLU A 562 -2.88 -8.98 10.27
CA GLU A 562 -2.61 -7.53 10.18
C GLU A 562 -1.21 -7.23 9.62
N GLY A 563 -1.16 -6.34 8.61
CA GLY A 563 0.07 -5.81 8.02
C GLY A 563 0.29 -4.33 8.40
N GLY A 564 1.07 -4.08 9.44
CA GLY A 564 1.33 -2.74 9.97
C GLY A 564 2.50 -2.04 9.29
N PHE A 565 2.29 -0.83 8.76
CA PHE A 565 3.30 0.06 8.16
C PHE A 565 3.18 1.51 8.67
N ARG A 566 2.60 1.69 9.86
CA ARG A 566 2.41 3.01 10.47
C ARG A 566 3.75 3.74 10.61
N ASP A 567 3.79 5.02 10.25
CA ASP A 567 5.00 5.86 10.30
C ASP A 567 6.21 5.33 9.49
N ALA A 568 6.04 4.29 8.66
CA ALA A 568 7.11 3.72 7.86
C ALA A 568 7.61 4.71 6.80
N ALA A 569 8.93 4.73 6.56
CA ALA A 569 9.58 5.66 5.65
C ALA A 569 10.25 4.93 4.48
N PHE A 570 9.60 4.96 3.33
CA PHE A 570 10.11 4.41 2.06
C PHE A 570 10.82 5.50 1.26
N ARG A 571 12.15 5.51 1.29
CA ARG A 571 12.98 6.50 0.56
C ARG A 571 13.52 5.96 -0.76
N GLY A 572 13.58 4.64 -0.93
CA GLY A 572 13.84 3.97 -2.20
C GLY A 572 12.56 3.62 -2.97
N GLU A 573 12.71 3.16 -4.22
CA GLU A 573 11.59 2.66 -5.03
C GLU A 573 10.95 1.45 -4.34
N THR A 574 9.63 1.47 -4.17
CA THR A 574 8.90 0.40 -3.45
C THR A 574 7.85 -0.24 -4.35
N THR A 575 7.69 -1.56 -4.25
CA THR A 575 6.61 -2.27 -4.94
C THR A 575 5.91 -3.22 -4.00
N PHE A 576 4.59 -3.12 -3.95
CA PHE A 576 3.65 -4.08 -3.37
C PHE A 576 2.88 -4.80 -4.47
N ALA A 577 3.31 -4.73 -5.74
CA ALA A 577 2.54 -5.25 -6.86
C ALA A 577 2.11 -6.72 -6.64
N GLU A 578 0.85 -7.03 -6.92
CA GLU A 578 0.24 -8.36 -6.73
C GLU A 578 0.30 -8.89 -5.28
N ALA A 579 0.58 -8.04 -4.29
CA ALA A 579 0.46 -8.39 -2.89
C ALA A 579 -1.01 -8.61 -2.51
N ARG A 580 -1.23 -9.38 -1.45
CA ARG A 580 -2.57 -9.69 -0.93
C ARG A 580 -2.60 -9.53 0.58
N PHE A 581 -3.53 -8.72 1.05
CA PHE A 581 -3.83 -8.53 2.46
C PHE A 581 -5.19 -9.18 2.72
N ASP A 582 -5.19 -10.30 3.45
CA ASP A 582 -6.40 -11.04 3.84
C ASP A 582 -7.09 -10.42 5.08
N ASP A 583 -6.40 -9.51 5.79
CA ASP A 583 -6.85 -8.74 6.95
C ASP A 583 -6.41 -7.25 6.82
N ASP A 584 -6.50 -6.47 7.91
CA ASP A 584 -6.22 -5.04 7.95
C ASP A 584 -4.77 -4.68 7.54
N ALA A 585 -4.64 -3.64 6.71
CA ALA A 585 -3.37 -3.09 6.26
C ALA A 585 -3.24 -1.62 6.67
N ILE A 586 -2.26 -1.30 7.52
CA ILE A 586 -2.16 0.02 8.17
C ILE A 586 -0.98 0.80 7.59
N PHE A 587 -1.22 1.71 6.67
CA PHE A 587 -0.25 2.66 6.10
C PHE A 587 -0.39 4.09 6.65
N GLU A 588 -0.98 4.23 7.84
CA GLU A 588 -1.19 5.54 8.48
C GLU A 588 0.14 6.30 8.65
N ASP A 589 0.15 7.57 8.25
CA ASP A 589 1.33 8.46 8.29
C ASP A 589 2.59 7.93 7.56
N ALA A 590 2.47 6.86 6.77
CA ALA A 590 3.57 6.32 5.98
C ALA A 590 4.05 7.33 4.93
N ALA A 591 5.36 7.38 4.69
CA ALA A 591 5.99 8.32 3.78
C ALA A 591 6.73 7.63 2.64
N PHE A 592 6.25 7.82 1.41
CA PHE A 592 6.85 7.35 0.17
C PHE A 592 7.55 8.52 -0.53
N SER A 593 8.88 8.57 -0.43
CA SER A 593 9.71 9.65 -1.01
C SER A 593 10.17 9.39 -2.45
N ALA A 594 9.93 8.18 -2.96
CA ALA A 594 10.28 7.69 -4.29
C ALA A 594 9.08 6.91 -4.87
N PRO A 595 9.09 6.53 -6.16
CA PRO A 595 7.96 5.88 -6.78
C PRO A 595 7.52 4.60 -6.07
N VAL A 596 6.20 4.45 -5.91
CA VAL A 596 5.58 3.27 -5.29
C VAL A 596 4.55 2.62 -6.22
N SER A 597 4.53 1.29 -6.28
CA SER A 597 3.54 0.53 -7.04
C SER A 597 2.71 -0.37 -6.14
N PHE A 598 1.39 -0.19 -6.16
CA PHE A 598 0.35 -1.06 -5.61
C PHE A 598 -0.46 -1.72 -6.74
N LEU A 599 0.18 -1.96 -7.89
CA LEU A 599 -0.48 -2.54 -9.06
C LEU A 599 -1.06 -3.91 -8.73
N GLY A 600 -2.37 -4.08 -8.90
CA GLY A 600 -3.04 -5.38 -8.72
C GLY A 600 -3.08 -5.89 -7.28
N VAL A 601 -2.95 -5.00 -6.27
CA VAL A 601 -3.07 -5.41 -4.86
C VAL A 601 -4.52 -5.73 -4.50
N GLU A 602 -4.72 -6.77 -3.71
CA GLU A 602 -6.03 -7.16 -3.17
C GLU A 602 -6.06 -6.93 -1.64
N PHE A 603 -6.94 -6.05 -1.16
CA PHE A 603 -7.27 -5.89 0.26
C PHE A 603 -8.64 -6.53 0.53
N VAL A 604 -8.65 -7.68 1.20
CA VAL A 604 -9.81 -8.58 1.33
C VAL A 604 -10.46 -8.51 2.73
N GLY A 605 -9.99 -7.59 3.58
CA GLY A 605 -10.24 -7.48 5.03
C GLY A 605 -11.63 -7.85 5.57
N ASP A 606 -11.68 -8.14 6.87
CA ASP A 606 -12.90 -8.60 7.50
C ASP A 606 -13.89 -7.46 7.81
N TYR A 607 -15.18 -7.79 7.99
CA TYR A 607 -16.23 -6.78 8.22
C TYR A 607 -16.12 -6.19 9.65
N HIS A 608 -15.13 -5.34 9.91
CA HIS A 608 -14.95 -4.61 11.17
C HIS A 608 -15.32 -3.12 11.05
N GLU A 609 -15.29 -2.36 12.16
CA GLU A 609 -15.72 -0.93 12.18
C GLU A 609 -14.65 0.03 11.61
N ASP A 610 -13.41 -0.44 11.45
CA ASP A 610 -12.24 0.31 10.98
C ASP A 610 -11.99 0.05 9.47
N ASP A 611 -11.00 0.70 8.85
CA ASP A 611 -10.74 0.59 7.40
C ASP A 611 -9.77 -0.58 7.09
N ASP A 612 -10.16 -1.54 6.23
CA ASP A 612 -9.31 -2.66 5.81
C ASP A 612 -7.94 -2.22 5.25
N ALA A 613 -7.89 -1.03 4.64
CA ALA A 613 -6.66 -0.41 4.17
C ALA A 613 -6.63 1.07 4.56
N ALA A 614 -5.88 1.39 5.62
CA ALA A 614 -5.79 2.72 6.20
C ALA A 614 -4.55 3.48 5.68
N PHE A 615 -4.76 4.51 4.86
CA PHE A 615 -3.73 5.42 4.32
C PHE A 615 -3.85 6.85 4.88
N SER A 616 -4.54 7.02 6.01
CA SER A 616 -4.77 8.33 6.61
C SER A 616 -3.44 9.04 6.93
N GLY A 617 -3.30 10.29 6.50
CA GLY A 617 -2.07 11.08 6.67
C GLY A 617 -0.87 10.65 5.82
N ALA A 618 -0.99 9.58 5.02
CA ALA A 618 0.09 9.07 4.19
C ALA A 618 0.56 10.10 3.16
N ARG A 619 1.86 10.04 2.82
CA ARG A 619 2.52 11.00 1.92
C ARG A 619 3.17 10.29 0.75
N PHE A 620 2.78 10.68 -0.45
CA PHE A 620 3.34 10.20 -1.72
C PHE A 620 4.04 11.37 -2.41
N ASP A 621 5.36 11.52 -2.17
CA ASP A 621 6.14 12.64 -2.71
C ASP A 621 6.55 12.45 -4.18
N ASP A 622 6.39 11.25 -4.74
CA ASP A 622 6.65 10.88 -6.14
C ASP A 622 5.49 9.99 -6.69
N GLU A 623 5.63 9.45 -7.91
CA GLU A 623 4.58 8.68 -8.60
C GLU A 623 4.05 7.49 -7.77
N ALA A 624 2.72 7.40 -7.66
CA ALA A 624 2.03 6.32 -6.95
C ALA A 624 1.05 5.57 -7.88
N ASP A 625 1.31 4.29 -8.11
CA ASP A 625 0.55 3.46 -9.05
C ASP A 625 -0.40 2.51 -8.32
N PHE A 626 -1.69 2.85 -8.26
CA PHE A 626 -2.78 2.06 -7.67
C PHE A 626 -3.69 1.44 -8.73
N ARG A 627 -3.17 1.15 -9.93
CA ARG A 627 -3.95 0.56 -11.02
C ARG A 627 -4.37 -0.86 -10.68
N GLU A 628 -5.55 -1.26 -11.17
CA GLU A 628 -6.09 -2.63 -11.02
C GLU A 628 -6.21 -3.08 -9.55
N ILE A 629 -6.25 -2.14 -8.60
CA ILE A 629 -6.32 -2.43 -7.16
C ILE A 629 -7.75 -2.75 -6.72
N GLU A 630 -7.91 -3.63 -5.73
CA GLU A 630 -9.19 -3.97 -5.10
C GLU A 630 -9.17 -3.60 -3.61
N PHE A 631 -10.03 -2.68 -3.22
CA PHE A 631 -10.26 -2.27 -1.82
C PHE A 631 -11.63 -2.76 -1.34
N GLY A 632 -11.69 -3.45 -0.20
CA GLY A 632 -12.93 -3.65 0.56
C GLY A 632 -13.41 -2.35 1.21
N GLN A 633 -12.70 -1.90 2.25
CA GLN A 633 -12.84 -0.59 2.87
C GLN A 633 -11.48 0.13 2.92
N THR A 634 -11.45 1.43 2.59
CA THR A 634 -10.19 2.20 2.61
C THR A 634 -10.37 3.67 3.00
N GLY A 635 -9.39 4.22 3.70
CA GLY A 635 -9.35 5.62 4.11
C GLY A 635 -8.06 6.31 3.68
N PHE A 636 -8.17 7.41 2.95
CA PHE A 636 -7.09 8.32 2.53
C PHE A 636 -7.28 9.72 3.14
N ASP A 637 -7.90 9.79 4.32
CA ASP A 637 -8.19 11.06 4.98
C ASP A 637 -6.88 11.81 5.29
N ASP A 638 -6.83 13.12 5.06
CA ASP A 638 -5.62 13.96 5.21
C ASP A 638 -4.38 13.51 4.38
N ALA A 639 -4.53 12.55 3.45
CA ALA A 639 -3.44 12.06 2.63
C ALA A 639 -2.91 13.14 1.68
N ARG A 640 -1.62 13.06 1.33
CA ARG A 640 -0.94 14.03 0.45
C ARG A 640 -0.27 13.33 -0.72
N PHE A 641 -0.80 13.56 -1.91
CA PHE A 641 -0.22 13.12 -3.17
C PHE A 641 0.51 14.29 -3.83
N ARG A 642 1.84 14.36 -3.69
CA ARG A 642 2.65 15.36 -4.40
C ARG A 642 3.15 14.88 -5.76
N GLY A 643 3.22 13.56 -5.95
CA GLY A 643 3.44 12.95 -7.26
C GLY A 643 2.13 12.61 -7.97
N ALA A 644 2.24 12.24 -9.26
CA ALA A 644 1.08 11.78 -10.02
C ALA A 644 0.57 10.45 -9.47
N VAL A 645 -0.75 10.28 -9.40
CA VAL A 645 -1.40 9.07 -8.88
C VAL A 645 -2.42 8.51 -9.86
N SER A 646 -2.46 7.20 -10.00
CA SER A 646 -3.39 6.50 -10.90
C SER A 646 -4.11 5.36 -10.20
N PHE A 647 -5.43 5.44 -10.13
CA PHE A 647 -6.39 4.42 -9.68
C PHE A 647 -7.17 3.79 -10.85
N ARG A 648 -6.60 3.87 -12.05
CA ARG A 648 -7.23 3.42 -13.30
C ARG A 648 -7.53 1.92 -13.26
N GLU A 649 -8.74 1.55 -13.69
CA GLU A 649 -9.25 0.16 -13.73
C GLU A 649 -9.35 -0.52 -12.35
N SER A 650 -9.45 0.25 -11.27
CA SER A 650 -9.55 -0.26 -9.89
C SER A 650 -10.99 -0.47 -9.40
N LEU A 651 -11.15 -1.25 -8.34
CA LEU A 651 -12.41 -1.56 -7.65
C LEU A 651 -12.35 -1.07 -6.20
N PHE A 652 -13.25 -0.19 -5.83
CA PHE A 652 -13.42 0.31 -4.47
C PHE A 652 -14.75 -0.16 -3.90
N GLY A 653 -14.72 -0.76 -2.72
CA GLY A 653 -15.89 -0.83 -1.85
C GLY A 653 -16.11 0.51 -1.18
N ARG A 654 -16.02 0.57 0.15
CA ARG A 654 -16.23 1.82 0.91
C ARG A 654 -14.93 2.62 0.93
N ALA A 655 -14.98 3.91 0.58
CA ALA A 655 -13.77 4.72 0.48
C ALA A 655 -13.94 6.13 1.04
N ARG A 656 -12.88 6.69 1.65
CA ARG A 656 -12.85 8.08 2.13
C ARG A 656 -11.56 8.75 1.69
N PHE A 657 -11.67 9.99 1.23
CA PHE A 657 -10.56 10.86 0.80
C PHE A 657 -10.76 12.26 1.42
N GLU A 658 -11.27 12.33 2.66
CA GLU A 658 -11.66 13.59 3.27
C GLU A 658 -10.43 14.48 3.50
N ASP A 659 -10.52 15.75 3.08
CA ASP A 659 -9.44 16.75 3.21
C ASP A 659 -8.08 16.34 2.58
N ALA A 660 -8.07 15.37 1.66
CA ALA A 660 -6.86 14.96 0.94
C ALA A 660 -6.36 16.06 -0.03
N LEU A 661 -5.06 16.09 -0.29
CA LEU A 661 -4.41 17.06 -1.18
C LEU A 661 -3.67 16.35 -2.32
N CYS A 662 -4.04 16.69 -3.55
CA CYS A 662 -3.43 16.19 -4.79
C CYS A 662 -2.74 17.35 -5.53
N GLU A 663 -1.42 17.46 -5.43
CA GLU A 663 -0.63 18.55 -6.07
C GLU A 663 -0.36 18.26 -7.57
N GLU A 664 -0.36 16.98 -7.98
CA GLU A 664 -0.14 16.53 -9.36
C GLU A 664 -1.33 15.71 -9.90
N SER A 665 -1.24 15.25 -11.15
CA SER A 665 -2.39 14.67 -11.87
C SER A 665 -2.93 13.38 -11.24
N VAL A 666 -4.26 13.25 -11.21
CA VAL A 666 -4.99 12.07 -10.70
C VAL A 666 -5.77 11.39 -11.83
N ASP A 667 -5.60 10.07 -11.99
CA ASP A 667 -6.37 9.25 -12.95
C ASP A 667 -7.27 8.22 -12.25
N LEU A 668 -8.58 8.43 -12.32
CA LEU A 668 -9.66 7.57 -11.82
C LEU A 668 -10.45 6.94 -13.00
N SER A 669 -9.86 6.87 -14.20
CA SER A 669 -10.57 6.37 -15.37
C SER A 669 -10.92 4.89 -15.23
N PHE A 670 -12.14 4.51 -15.64
CA PHE A 670 -12.63 3.12 -15.57
C PHE A 670 -12.70 2.51 -14.15
N THR A 671 -12.54 3.31 -13.10
CA THR A 671 -12.67 2.87 -11.71
C THR A 671 -14.13 2.58 -11.37
N ARG A 672 -14.38 1.58 -10.53
CA ARG A 672 -15.72 1.22 -10.04
C ARG A 672 -15.79 1.38 -8.53
N PHE A 673 -16.78 2.12 -8.05
CA PHE A 673 -17.12 2.27 -6.64
C PHE A 673 -18.41 1.51 -6.37
N THR A 674 -18.35 0.43 -5.60
CA THR A 674 -19.51 -0.44 -5.30
C THR A 674 -20.23 -0.10 -4.01
N GLU A 675 -19.56 0.61 -3.09
CA GLU A 675 -20.13 1.14 -1.85
C GLU A 675 -19.88 2.67 -1.75
N PRO A 676 -20.39 3.38 -0.72
CA PRO A 676 -20.26 4.84 -0.66
C PRO A 676 -18.82 5.34 -0.64
N VAL A 677 -18.57 6.46 -1.33
CA VAL A 677 -17.28 7.17 -1.35
C VAL A 677 -17.43 8.64 -0.99
N SER A 678 -16.52 9.15 -0.16
CA SER A 678 -16.41 10.57 0.19
C SER A 678 -15.12 11.17 -0.36
N PHE A 679 -15.25 12.25 -1.14
CA PHE A 679 -14.18 13.14 -1.58
C PHE A 679 -14.38 14.54 -0.98
N ASP A 680 -15.03 14.63 0.19
CA ASP A 680 -15.38 15.91 0.80
C ASP A 680 -14.12 16.70 1.18
N GLY A 681 -14.09 17.99 0.84
CA GLY A 681 -12.95 18.87 1.12
C GLY A 681 -11.67 18.56 0.33
N ILE A 682 -11.67 17.56 -0.57
CA ILE A 682 -10.48 17.23 -1.36
C ILE A 682 -10.04 18.41 -2.23
N ALA A 683 -8.73 18.59 -2.37
CA ALA A 683 -8.14 19.60 -3.24
C ALA A 683 -7.30 18.97 -4.36
N PHE A 684 -7.76 19.12 -5.59
CA PHE A 684 -7.02 18.79 -6.81
C PHE A 684 -6.37 20.08 -7.36
N GLU A 685 -5.08 20.29 -7.09
CA GLU A 685 -4.34 21.45 -7.60
C GLU A 685 -3.96 21.28 -9.10
N SER A 686 -3.94 20.04 -9.58
CA SER A 686 -3.67 19.68 -10.98
C SER A 686 -4.87 18.94 -11.60
N GLY A 687 -4.74 18.52 -12.87
CA GLY A 687 -5.84 17.90 -13.61
C GLY A 687 -6.26 16.52 -13.08
N VAL A 688 -7.58 16.29 -13.00
CA VAL A 688 -8.18 15.01 -12.62
C VAL A 688 -9.00 14.42 -13.76
N THR A 689 -8.83 13.12 -14.01
CA THR A 689 -9.57 12.36 -15.04
C THR A 689 -10.40 11.27 -14.38
N VAL A 690 -11.73 11.34 -14.51
CA VAL A 690 -12.71 10.39 -13.95
C VAL A 690 -13.54 9.78 -15.10
N ASP A 691 -12.94 9.71 -16.30
CA ASP A 691 -13.62 9.29 -17.52
C ASP A 691 -14.03 7.79 -17.43
N GLU A 692 -15.28 7.49 -17.79
CA GLU A 692 -15.86 6.14 -17.79
C GLU A 692 -15.85 5.42 -16.42
N ALA A 693 -15.68 6.16 -15.32
CA ALA A 693 -15.84 5.63 -13.97
C ALA A 693 -17.31 5.31 -13.65
N ARG A 694 -17.55 4.43 -12.68
CA ARG A 694 -18.89 4.02 -12.27
C ARG A 694 -19.05 4.07 -10.76
N PHE A 695 -20.05 4.81 -10.30
CA PHE A 695 -20.45 4.91 -8.91
C PHE A 695 -21.78 4.17 -8.74
N GLU A 696 -21.72 2.95 -8.22
CA GLU A 696 -22.89 2.08 -7.98
C GLU A 696 -23.58 2.40 -6.64
N SER A 697 -22.99 3.27 -5.84
CA SER A 697 -23.49 3.82 -4.58
C SER A 697 -23.25 5.34 -4.51
N ASP A 698 -23.51 5.96 -3.37
CA ASP A 698 -23.40 7.41 -3.15
C ASP A 698 -21.93 7.89 -3.25
N ALA A 699 -21.73 8.99 -3.94
CA ALA A 699 -20.46 9.68 -4.09
C ALA A 699 -20.60 11.15 -3.68
N SER A 700 -19.80 11.56 -2.71
CA SER A 700 -19.79 12.94 -2.19
C SER A 700 -18.52 13.67 -2.61
N PHE A 701 -18.66 14.93 -3.03
CA PHE A 701 -17.61 15.85 -3.45
C PHE A 701 -17.86 17.24 -2.80
N VAL A 702 -18.46 17.25 -1.61
CA VAL A 702 -18.90 18.50 -0.96
C VAL A 702 -17.69 19.35 -0.60
N GLU A 703 -17.76 20.65 -0.90
CA GLU A 703 -16.67 21.62 -0.68
C GLU A 703 -15.32 21.23 -1.34
N SER A 704 -15.33 20.32 -2.32
CA SER A 704 -14.13 19.92 -3.07
C SER A 704 -13.66 21.03 -4.02
N THR A 705 -12.36 21.05 -4.32
CA THR A 705 -11.75 22.05 -5.21
C THR A 705 -10.99 21.40 -6.36
N PHE A 706 -11.22 21.90 -7.57
CA PHE A 706 -10.57 21.47 -8.81
C PHE A 706 -9.91 22.70 -9.44
N GLU A 707 -8.62 22.95 -9.16
CA GLU A 707 -7.95 24.17 -9.61
C GLU A 707 -7.67 24.18 -11.13
N GLU A 708 -7.28 23.03 -11.68
CA GLU A 708 -7.09 22.81 -13.13
C GLU A 708 -8.24 21.99 -13.76
N GLY A 709 -8.06 21.52 -14.99
CA GLY A 709 -9.13 20.85 -15.75
C GLY A 709 -9.56 19.52 -15.16
N ALA A 710 -10.87 19.34 -14.98
CA ALA A 710 -11.48 18.11 -14.49
C ALA A 710 -12.36 17.46 -15.57
N THR A 711 -12.17 16.16 -15.83
CA THR A 711 -13.00 15.43 -16.81
C THR A 711 -13.76 14.27 -16.17
N PHE A 712 -15.04 14.19 -16.49
CA PHE A 712 -16.02 13.20 -16.02
C PHE A 712 -16.76 12.62 -17.22
N ARG A 713 -16.06 12.35 -18.33
CA ARG A 713 -16.72 11.96 -19.59
C ARG A 713 -17.25 10.54 -19.49
N GLY A 714 -18.53 10.35 -19.78
CA GLY A 714 -19.14 9.02 -19.75
C GLY A 714 -19.20 8.38 -18.36
N VAL A 715 -19.03 9.16 -17.29
CA VAL A 715 -19.18 8.66 -15.91
C VAL A 715 -20.64 8.25 -15.66
N GLU A 716 -20.84 7.17 -14.91
CA GLU A 716 -22.16 6.68 -14.50
C GLU A 716 -22.32 6.78 -12.98
N PHE A 717 -23.22 7.65 -12.49
CA PHE A 717 -23.66 7.68 -11.09
C PHE A 717 -25.01 7.00 -10.95
N GLN A 718 -25.00 5.70 -10.65
CA GLN A 718 -26.21 4.88 -10.52
C GLN A 718 -26.83 4.97 -9.12
N GLY A 719 -26.00 5.14 -8.09
CA GLY A 719 -26.44 5.38 -6.72
C GLY A 719 -27.08 4.21 -5.98
N GLY A 720 -27.23 4.36 -4.66
CA GLY A 720 -27.82 3.33 -3.80
C GLY A 720 -29.36 3.28 -3.89
N ALA A 721 -29.96 2.07 -3.85
CA ALA A 721 -31.42 1.88 -4.02
C ALA A 721 -32.33 2.64 -3.00
N HIS A 722 -31.75 3.33 -2.01
CA HIS A 722 -32.44 3.97 -0.88
C HIS A 722 -31.90 5.36 -0.48
N THR A 723 -31.05 5.97 -1.29
CA THR A 723 -30.37 7.23 -0.95
C THR A 723 -31.02 8.41 -1.68
N VAL A 724 -30.91 9.60 -1.08
CA VAL A 724 -31.58 10.83 -1.56
C VAL A 724 -30.68 11.70 -2.45
N THR A 725 -29.38 11.40 -2.49
CA THR A 725 -28.38 12.07 -3.33
C THR A 725 -27.33 11.03 -3.72
N ASP A 726 -27.11 10.81 -5.02
CA ASP A 726 -26.12 9.82 -5.50
C ASP A 726 -24.80 10.46 -5.88
N ALA A 727 -24.86 11.65 -6.44
CA ALA A 727 -23.71 12.48 -6.77
C ALA A 727 -23.89 13.84 -6.09
N ASP A 728 -23.19 14.07 -4.99
CA ASP A 728 -23.26 15.32 -4.25
C ASP A 728 -22.03 16.18 -4.56
N PHE A 729 -22.23 17.31 -5.23
CA PHE A 729 -21.20 18.31 -5.51
C PHE A 729 -21.48 19.61 -4.74
N GLU A 730 -22.29 19.61 -3.67
CA GLU A 730 -22.67 20.84 -2.98
C GLU A 730 -21.44 21.72 -2.64
N ALA A 731 -21.48 22.99 -3.03
CA ALA A 731 -20.41 23.97 -2.82
C ALA A 731 -19.01 23.61 -3.37
N ALA A 732 -18.92 22.65 -4.31
CA ALA A 732 -17.68 22.36 -5.01
C ALA A 732 -17.24 23.53 -5.90
N THR A 733 -15.93 23.68 -6.14
CA THR A 733 -15.35 24.75 -6.98
C THR A 733 -14.53 24.17 -8.12
N PHE A 734 -14.85 24.57 -9.36
CA PHE A 734 -14.10 24.23 -10.57
C PHE A 734 -13.42 25.49 -11.14
N GLY A 735 -12.11 25.63 -10.88
CA GLY A 735 -11.27 26.75 -11.29
C GLY A 735 -11.03 26.84 -12.81
N ASP A 736 -10.94 25.70 -13.49
CA ASP A 736 -10.82 25.61 -14.96
C ASP A 736 -11.99 24.78 -15.55
N SER A 737 -11.83 24.22 -16.75
CA SER A 737 -12.89 23.51 -17.46
C SER A 737 -13.34 22.23 -16.73
N ALA A 738 -14.65 22.08 -16.56
CA ALA A 738 -15.29 20.87 -16.06
C ALA A 738 -16.04 20.15 -17.21
N ASP A 739 -15.62 18.94 -17.58
CA ASP A 739 -16.18 18.19 -18.72
C ASP A 739 -17.01 16.96 -18.30
N PHE A 740 -18.33 17.15 -18.19
CA PHE A 740 -19.33 16.11 -17.88
C PHE A 740 -20.03 15.54 -19.13
N LYS A 741 -19.42 15.64 -20.31
CA LYS A 741 -20.05 15.15 -21.55
C LYS A 741 -20.36 13.67 -21.47
N LEU A 742 -21.54 13.29 -21.95
CA LEU A 742 -22.03 11.90 -21.95
C LEU A 742 -22.16 11.28 -20.55
N ALA A 743 -22.02 12.05 -19.47
CA ALA A 743 -22.25 11.54 -18.12
C ALA A 743 -23.72 11.14 -17.91
N GLU A 744 -23.96 10.17 -17.05
CA GLU A 744 -25.26 9.69 -16.63
C GLU A 744 -25.38 9.81 -15.11
N PHE A 745 -26.34 10.63 -14.65
CA PHE A 745 -26.63 10.83 -13.23
C PHE A 745 -28.01 10.29 -12.93
N ARG A 746 -28.16 9.44 -11.91
CA ARG A 746 -29.49 9.15 -11.37
C ARG A 746 -30.00 10.36 -10.58
N VAL A 747 -29.48 10.62 -9.39
CA VAL A 747 -29.72 11.86 -8.64
C VAL A 747 -28.43 12.67 -8.51
N ALA A 748 -28.46 13.98 -8.79
CA ALA A 748 -27.29 14.85 -8.61
C ALA A 748 -27.62 16.20 -7.97
N ASP A 749 -26.80 16.61 -7.00
CA ASP A 749 -26.87 17.93 -6.37
C ASP A 749 -25.64 18.77 -6.71
N PHE A 750 -25.85 19.83 -7.49
CA PHE A 750 -24.87 20.87 -7.82
C PHE A 750 -25.23 22.19 -7.15
N SER A 751 -25.93 22.16 -6.01
CA SER A 751 -26.31 23.36 -5.27
C SER A 751 -25.08 24.16 -4.81
N GLY A 752 -25.08 25.46 -5.08
CA GLY A 752 -23.98 26.35 -4.66
C GLY A 752 -22.64 26.09 -5.34
N VAL A 753 -22.57 25.23 -6.36
CA VAL A 753 -21.32 24.96 -7.10
C VAL A 753 -20.82 26.22 -7.81
N GLU A 754 -19.51 26.43 -7.78
CA GLU A 754 -18.81 27.52 -8.44
C GLU A 754 -18.00 27.00 -9.64
N PHE A 755 -18.52 27.18 -10.85
CA PHE A 755 -17.78 26.91 -12.09
C PHE A 755 -17.10 28.20 -12.58
N GLU A 756 -15.85 28.45 -12.20
CA GLU A 756 -15.07 29.58 -12.73
C GLU A 756 -14.74 29.40 -14.21
N GLY A 757 -14.39 28.16 -14.60
CA GLY A 757 -14.11 27.77 -15.99
C GLY A 757 -15.35 27.32 -16.77
N THR A 758 -15.12 26.74 -17.96
CA THR A 758 -16.22 26.29 -18.84
C THR A 758 -16.83 24.99 -18.32
N ALA A 759 -18.14 24.99 -18.07
CA ALA A 759 -18.89 23.81 -17.66
C ALA A 759 -19.56 23.13 -18.88
N LEU A 760 -19.19 21.88 -19.15
CA LEU A 760 -19.64 21.12 -20.33
C LEU A 760 -20.52 19.94 -19.92
N PHE A 761 -21.83 20.08 -20.04
CA PHE A 761 -22.82 19.03 -19.83
C PHE A 761 -23.42 18.53 -21.15
N GLU A 762 -22.73 18.66 -22.29
CA GLU A 762 -23.29 18.29 -23.61
C GLU A 762 -23.62 16.79 -23.66
N ARG A 763 -24.87 16.46 -23.97
CA ARG A 763 -25.40 15.07 -24.05
C ARG A 763 -25.34 14.29 -22.73
N THR A 764 -25.32 14.98 -21.60
CA THR A 764 -25.51 14.39 -20.27
C THR A 764 -26.97 13.96 -20.08
N VAL A 765 -27.18 12.89 -19.30
CA VAL A 765 -28.52 12.39 -18.92
C VAL A 765 -28.67 12.46 -17.40
N PHE A 766 -29.74 13.10 -16.95
CA PHE A 766 -30.19 13.08 -15.56
C PHE A 766 -31.45 12.22 -15.50
N GLU A 767 -31.37 11.03 -14.92
CA GLU A 767 -32.46 10.05 -14.89
C GLU A 767 -33.54 10.39 -13.84
N ASP A 768 -33.14 10.99 -12.72
CA ASP A 768 -33.98 11.46 -11.62
C ASP A 768 -33.68 12.96 -11.34
N ASP A 769 -33.91 13.44 -10.11
CA ASP A 769 -33.73 14.83 -9.72
C ASP A 769 -32.29 15.36 -9.96
N GLY A 770 -32.18 16.47 -10.71
CA GLY A 770 -30.94 17.21 -10.94
C GLY A 770 -31.04 18.66 -10.46
N THR A 771 -30.36 19.00 -9.36
CA THR A 771 -30.45 20.32 -8.72
C THR A 771 -29.21 21.16 -8.98
N PHE A 772 -29.38 22.43 -9.34
CA PHE A 772 -28.32 23.43 -9.57
C PHE A 772 -28.58 24.71 -8.76
N ARG A 773 -29.33 24.62 -7.65
CA ARG A 773 -29.84 25.81 -6.94
C ARG A 773 -28.68 26.69 -6.44
N ASN A 774 -28.74 27.99 -6.69
CA ASN A 774 -27.68 28.93 -6.34
C ASN A 774 -26.30 28.64 -6.98
N ALA A 775 -26.22 27.80 -8.01
CA ALA A 775 -24.95 27.57 -8.72
C ALA A 775 -24.50 28.83 -9.47
N TRP A 776 -23.19 29.02 -9.57
CA TRP A 776 -22.55 30.11 -10.29
C TRP A 776 -21.70 29.57 -11.44
N PHE A 777 -21.90 30.13 -12.64
CA PHE A 777 -21.15 29.82 -13.85
C PHE A 777 -20.43 31.07 -14.32
N GLY A 778 -19.14 31.20 -13.98
CA GLY A 778 -18.27 32.33 -14.33
C GLY A 778 -17.94 32.41 -15.83
N ALA A 779 -17.81 31.26 -16.50
CA ALA A 779 -17.61 31.16 -17.95
C ALA A 779 -18.83 30.52 -18.65
N SER A 780 -18.62 29.93 -19.83
CA SER A 780 -19.69 29.32 -20.62
C SER A 780 -20.23 28.04 -19.96
N ALA A 781 -21.56 27.89 -19.95
CA ALA A 781 -22.26 26.69 -19.49
C ALA A 781 -23.00 26.03 -20.66
N ILE A 782 -22.60 24.82 -21.05
CA ILE A 782 -23.11 24.12 -22.23
C ILE A 782 -23.90 22.87 -21.82
N PHE A 783 -25.23 22.96 -21.86
CA PHE A 783 -26.17 21.86 -21.59
C PHE A 783 -26.81 21.31 -22.87
N SER A 784 -26.23 21.59 -24.03
CA SER A 784 -26.88 21.30 -25.31
C SER A 784 -27.07 19.79 -25.52
N ARG A 785 -28.23 19.39 -26.07
CA ARG A 785 -28.62 17.98 -26.34
C ARG A 785 -28.70 17.07 -25.12
N SER A 786 -28.76 17.63 -23.92
CA SER A 786 -28.88 16.88 -22.67
C SER A 786 -30.33 16.59 -22.32
N ARG A 787 -30.55 15.71 -21.35
CA ARG A 787 -31.89 15.23 -20.98
C ARG A 787 -32.06 15.20 -19.47
N PHE A 788 -33.19 15.73 -19.01
CA PHE A 788 -33.67 15.59 -17.64
C PHE A 788 -34.97 14.79 -17.67
N LEU A 789 -34.97 13.62 -17.04
CA LEU A 789 -36.08 12.68 -17.07
C LEU A 789 -37.08 12.93 -15.94
N GLU A 790 -36.62 13.45 -14.79
CA GLU A 790 -37.46 13.93 -13.68
C GLU A 790 -37.29 15.45 -13.43
N GLU A 791 -37.63 15.94 -12.22
CA GLU A 791 -37.68 17.38 -11.92
C GLU A 791 -36.27 18.02 -11.93
N SER A 792 -36.17 19.29 -12.33
CA SER A 792 -34.89 20.01 -12.37
C SER A 792 -35.01 21.43 -11.82
N ASP A 793 -34.01 21.85 -11.04
CA ASP A 793 -34.02 23.12 -10.33
C ASP A 793 -32.75 23.96 -10.62
N PHE A 794 -32.89 24.96 -11.47
CA PHE A 794 -31.90 26.01 -11.77
C PHE A 794 -32.25 27.33 -11.09
N SER A 795 -33.01 27.31 -9.99
CA SER A 795 -33.44 28.53 -9.31
C SER A 795 -32.27 29.26 -8.66
N SER A 796 -32.29 30.59 -8.75
CA SER A 796 -31.24 31.48 -8.24
C SER A 796 -29.83 31.19 -8.79
N CYS A 797 -29.71 30.45 -9.91
CA CYS A 797 -28.46 30.29 -10.64
C CYS A 797 -27.96 31.64 -11.18
N ARG A 798 -26.65 31.80 -11.31
CA ARG A 798 -26.05 32.96 -11.99
C ARG A 798 -25.09 32.52 -13.09
N PHE A 799 -25.43 32.84 -14.34
CA PHE A 799 -24.65 32.58 -15.53
C PHE A 799 -23.97 33.89 -15.97
N GLU A 800 -22.67 34.05 -15.69
CA GLU A 800 -21.89 35.20 -16.14
C GLU A 800 -21.48 35.10 -17.62
N GLY A 801 -21.16 33.90 -18.10
CA GLY A 801 -20.84 33.61 -19.50
C GLY A 801 -22.03 33.12 -20.34
N GLU A 802 -21.75 32.70 -21.58
CA GLU A 802 -22.78 32.19 -22.52
C GLU A 802 -23.42 30.90 -21.98
N ALA A 803 -24.77 30.84 -21.96
CA ALA A 803 -25.52 29.69 -21.47
C ALA A 803 -26.29 28.99 -22.61
N HIS A 804 -25.92 27.74 -22.93
CA HIS A 804 -26.42 27.01 -24.09
C HIS A 804 -27.26 25.78 -23.72
N PHE A 805 -28.58 25.93 -23.74
CA PHE A 805 -29.60 24.90 -23.55
C PHE A 805 -30.24 24.45 -24.88
N ASP A 806 -29.48 24.51 -25.98
CA ASP A 806 -29.98 24.17 -27.33
C ASP A 806 -30.26 22.66 -27.46
N GLU A 807 -31.38 22.29 -28.08
CA GLU A 807 -31.82 20.89 -28.27
C GLU A 807 -31.93 20.08 -26.96
N LEU A 808 -32.04 20.75 -25.81
CA LEU A 808 -32.18 20.11 -24.51
C LEU A 808 -33.64 19.67 -24.26
N ARG A 809 -33.84 18.56 -23.55
CA ARG A 809 -35.17 18.02 -23.27
C ARG A 809 -35.41 17.83 -21.77
N PHE A 810 -36.46 18.46 -21.25
CA PHE A 810 -37.01 18.26 -19.91
C PHE A 810 -38.30 17.43 -20.03
N GLU A 811 -38.30 16.21 -19.47
CA GLU A 811 -39.47 15.32 -19.50
C GLU A 811 -40.48 15.62 -18.36
N LYS A 812 -40.05 16.31 -17.31
CA LYS A 812 -40.87 16.82 -16.17
C LYS A 812 -40.71 18.32 -15.96
N ASP A 813 -41.11 18.79 -14.78
CA ASP A 813 -41.16 20.19 -14.40
C ASP A 813 -39.72 20.71 -14.18
N SER A 814 -39.47 21.92 -14.66
CA SER A 814 -38.17 22.60 -14.60
C SER A 814 -38.36 24.04 -14.15
N THR A 815 -37.48 24.52 -13.27
CA THR A 815 -37.51 25.90 -12.78
C THR A 815 -36.18 26.61 -12.97
N PHE A 816 -36.25 27.83 -13.46
CA PHE A 816 -35.18 28.83 -13.58
C PHE A 816 -35.57 30.09 -12.79
N ALA A 817 -36.40 29.93 -11.74
CA ALA A 817 -36.91 31.05 -10.97
C ALA A 817 -35.76 31.86 -10.34
N ASP A 818 -35.84 33.19 -10.45
CA ASP A 818 -34.81 34.11 -9.95
C ASP A 818 -33.39 33.89 -10.55
N ALA A 819 -33.25 33.09 -11.62
CA ALA A 819 -31.96 32.90 -12.28
C ALA A 819 -31.50 34.16 -13.02
N GLU A 820 -30.19 34.42 -13.02
CA GLU A 820 -29.56 35.56 -13.66
C GLU A 820 -28.67 35.11 -14.84
N PHE A 821 -28.93 35.64 -16.03
CA PHE A 821 -28.12 35.42 -17.24
C PHE A 821 -27.48 36.76 -17.66
N ASP A 822 -26.18 36.91 -17.42
CA ASP A 822 -25.42 38.16 -17.69
C ASP A 822 -25.01 38.29 -19.16
N ASP A 823 -24.81 37.17 -19.86
CA ASP A 823 -24.52 37.07 -21.29
C ASP A 823 -25.67 36.42 -22.08
N ASP A 824 -25.44 36.05 -23.34
CA ASP A 824 -26.43 35.43 -24.23
C ASP A 824 -26.87 34.05 -23.69
N ALA A 825 -28.19 33.83 -23.64
CA ALA A 825 -28.80 32.58 -23.23
C ALA A 825 -29.62 31.98 -24.38
N THR A 826 -29.30 30.74 -24.79
CA THR A 826 -29.95 30.06 -25.91
C THR A 826 -30.69 28.80 -25.46
N PHE A 827 -31.94 28.66 -25.88
CA PHE A 827 -32.85 27.53 -25.63
C PHE A 827 -33.43 27.03 -26.97
N ARG A 828 -32.64 27.05 -28.03
CA ARG A 828 -33.16 26.79 -29.38
C ARG A 828 -33.60 25.35 -29.51
N SER A 829 -34.83 25.13 -29.96
CA SER A 829 -35.39 23.78 -30.07
C SER A 829 -35.33 22.97 -28.77
N ALA A 830 -35.33 23.65 -27.61
CA ALA A 830 -35.49 23.00 -26.33
C ALA A 830 -36.93 22.47 -26.16
N GLU A 831 -37.08 21.29 -25.57
CA GLU A 831 -38.34 20.58 -25.41
C GLU A 831 -38.70 20.48 -23.92
N PHE A 832 -39.76 21.18 -23.50
CA PHE A 832 -40.31 21.14 -22.15
C PHE A 832 -41.63 20.34 -22.18
N GLU A 833 -41.53 19.04 -21.87
CA GLU A 833 -42.60 18.04 -22.00
C GLU A 833 -43.31 17.71 -20.67
N GLY A 834 -42.89 18.33 -19.57
CA GLY A 834 -43.37 18.04 -18.22
C GLY A 834 -44.89 18.05 -18.07
N SER A 835 -45.43 17.06 -17.36
CA SER A 835 -46.79 17.11 -16.82
C SER A 835 -47.01 16.06 -15.72
N ALA A 836 -47.13 16.51 -14.45
CA ALA A 836 -48.17 16.09 -13.50
C ALA A 836 -47.92 16.57 -12.04
N ASN A 837 -48.45 17.74 -11.63
CA ASN A 837 -49.40 17.91 -10.50
C ASN A 837 -49.60 19.40 -10.06
N MET A 838 -50.81 19.93 -10.29
CA MET A 838 -51.52 21.05 -9.62
C MET A 838 -50.82 22.41 -9.32
N HIS A 839 -49.57 22.64 -9.69
CA HIS A 839 -48.91 23.95 -9.61
C HIS A 839 -48.50 24.52 -10.99
N ASN A 840 -49.41 24.45 -11.97
CA ASN A 840 -49.53 25.26 -13.20
C ASN A 840 -48.32 25.59 -14.13
N ASP A 841 -47.05 25.32 -13.81
CA ASP A 841 -45.90 25.84 -14.57
C ASP A 841 -44.76 24.80 -14.77
N ASP A 842 -44.80 23.96 -15.82
CA ASP A 842 -43.76 22.94 -16.10
C ASP A 842 -42.41 23.54 -16.53
N ALA A 843 -42.40 24.78 -17.02
CA ALA A 843 -41.19 25.55 -17.29
C ALA A 843 -41.33 26.94 -16.65
N SER A 844 -40.77 27.12 -15.46
CA SER A 844 -40.85 28.39 -14.73
C SER A 844 -39.59 29.23 -14.95
N PHE A 845 -39.76 30.42 -15.51
CA PHE A 845 -38.76 31.48 -15.59
C PHE A 845 -39.22 32.69 -14.75
N GLU A 846 -39.96 32.45 -13.66
CA GLU A 846 -40.48 33.52 -12.81
C GLU A 846 -39.33 34.35 -12.24
N ALA A 847 -39.40 35.68 -12.40
CA ALA A 847 -38.37 36.62 -11.95
C ALA A 847 -36.93 36.40 -12.51
N ALA A 848 -36.74 35.50 -13.48
CA ALA A 848 -35.45 35.32 -14.15
C ALA A 848 -35.02 36.60 -14.88
N THR A 849 -33.73 36.92 -14.87
CA THR A 849 -33.18 38.14 -15.49
C THR A 849 -32.24 37.80 -16.63
N PHE A 850 -32.57 38.26 -17.84
CA PHE A 850 -31.75 38.12 -19.04
C PHE A 850 -31.18 39.49 -19.43
N ARG A 851 -29.87 39.68 -19.23
CA ARG A 851 -29.18 40.96 -19.47
C ARG A 851 -28.78 41.14 -20.95
N GLN A 852 -28.52 40.05 -21.69
CA GLN A 852 -28.34 40.06 -23.15
C GLN A 852 -29.50 39.35 -23.87
N THR A 853 -29.22 38.69 -25.00
CA THR A 853 -30.23 38.07 -25.86
C THR A 853 -30.75 36.80 -25.21
N ALA A 854 -32.08 36.65 -25.17
CA ALA A 854 -32.74 35.41 -24.76
C ALA A 854 -33.39 34.75 -25.99
N ASP A 855 -32.82 33.64 -26.46
CA ASP A 855 -33.23 33.00 -27.71
C ASP A 855 -33.93 31.65 -27.47
N PHE A 856 -35.25 31.66 -27.50
CA PHE A 856 -36.14 30.50 -27.39
C PHE A 856 -36.73 30.08 -28.75
N ASP A 857 -36.04 30.38 -29.86
CA ASP A 857 -36.54 30.03 -31.18
C ASP A 857 -36.76 28.50 -31.31
N LYS A 858 -37.95 28.11 -31.78
CA LYS A 858 -38.42 26.72 -31.95
C LYS A 858 -38.52 25.89 -30.66
N ALA A 859 -38.42 26.51 -29.49
CA ALA A 859 -38.66 25.79 -28.24
C ALA A 859 -40.13 25.36 -28.13
N SER A 860 -40.39 24.23 -27.47
CA SER A 860 -41.74 23.72 -27.24
C SER A 860 -42.03 23.61 -25.74
N PHE A 861 -43.19 24.10 -25.32
CA PHE A 861 -43.63 24.14 -23.93
C PHE A 861 -45.04 23.56 -23.81
N LEU A 862 -45.28 22.74 -22.79
CA LEU A 862 -46.65 22.40 -22.37
C LEU A 862 -47.27 23.55 -21.56
N TYR A 863 -46.74 23.82 -20.37
CA TYR A 863 -47.04 25.00 -19.56
C TYR A 863 -45.76 25.83 -19.31
N ALA A 864 -45.82 27.16 -19.43
CA ALA A 864 -44.67 28.03 -19.20
C ALA A 864 -45.02 29.32 -18.44
N ASN A 865 -44.14 29.74 -17.54
CA ASN A 865 -44.30 30.94 -16.72
C ASN A 865 -43.13 31.91 -16.89
N PHE A 866 -43.39 33.06 -17.51
CA PHE A 866 -42.46 34.19 -17.67
C PHE A 866 -42.96 35.42 -16.91
N ARG A 867 -43.58 35.20 -15.74
CA ARG A 867 -44.05 36.28 -14.88
C ARG A 867 -42.85 36.95 -14.22
N HIS A 868 -42.82 38.28 -14.25
CA HIS A 868 -41.74 39.06 -13.63
C HIS A 868 -40.33 38.83 -14.22
N ALA A 869 -40.19 37.98 -15.24
CA ALA A 869 -38.94 37.81 -15.98
C ALA A 869 -38.49 39.13 -16.59
N THR A 870 -37.22 39.49 -16.44
CA THR A 870 -36.65 40.72 -16.97
C THR A 870 -35.90 40.44 -18.27
N PHE A 871 -36.29 41.10 -19.37
CA PHE A 871 -35.58 41.02 -20.64
C PHE A 871 -35.00 42.40 -20.97
N ALA A 872 -33.67 42.55 -20.81
CA ALA A 872 -32.98 43.81 -21.09
C ALA A 872 -32.77 44.05 -22.59
N ARG A 873 -32.59 42.97 -23.37
CA ARG A 873 -32.56 42.98 -24.83
C ARG A 873 -33.78 42.25 -25.40
N ASP A 874 -33.72 41.86 -26.67
CA ASP A 874 -34.84 41.21 -27.34
C ASP A 874 -34.95 39.75 -26.89
N ALA A 875 -36.18 39.31 -26.60
CA ALA A 875 -36.52 37.91 -26.33
C ALA A 875 -37.20 37.30 -27.55
N THR A 876 -36.59 36.28 -28.17
CA THR A 876 -37.11 35.66 -29.39
C THR A 876 -37.72 34.29 -29.11
N PHE A 877 -38.94 34.07 -29.62
CA PHE A 877 -39.71 32.84 -29.52
C PHE A 877 -40.22 32.44 -30.91
N THR A 878 -39.39 32.65 -31.94
CA THR A 878 -39.79 32.43 -33.33
C THR A 878 -40.02 30.94 -33.57
N ASP A 879 -41.14 30.58 -34.20
CA ASP A 879 -41.52 29.18 -34.43
C ASP A 879 -41.68 28.34 -33.14
N ALA A 880 -41.77 28.96 -31.96
CA ALA A 880 -41.98 28.26 -30.69
C ALA A 880 -43.42 27.71 -30.55
N GLU A 881 -43.62 26.62 -29.82
CA GLU A 881 -44.93 26.03 -29.55
C GLU A 881 -45.26 26.08 -28.06
N PHE A 882 -46.38 26.69 -27.69
CA PHE A 882 -46.98 26.65 -26.36
C PHE A 882 -48.28 25.83 -26.44
N ALA A 883 -48.19 24.55 -26.11
CA ALA A 883 -49.23 23.57 -26.38
C ALA A 883 -50.45 23.68 -25.44
N HIS A 884 -50.28 24.12 -24.19
CA HIS A 884 -51.39 24.33 -23.26
C HIS A 884 -51.53 25.78 -22.82
N SER A 885 -50.62 26.28 -21.97
CA SER A 885 -50.75 27.62 -21.37
C SER A 885 -49.40 28.30 -21.21
N VAL A 886 -49.34 29.60 -21.48
CA VAL A 886 -48.18 30.44 -21.14
C VAL A 886 -48.61 31.70 -20.40
N VAL A 887 -47.86 32.09 -19.37
CA VAL A 887 -48.05 33.37 -18.66
C VAL A 887 -46.89 34.31 -18.98
N PHE A 888 -47.14 35.32 -19.80
CA PHE A 888 -46.18 36.39 -20.05
C PHE A 888 -46.54 37.64 -19.27
N ARG A 889 -45.64 38.08 -18.38
CA ARG A 889 -45.71 39.40 -17.75
C ARG A 889 -44.29 39.95 -17.51
N PRO A 890 -43.49 40.12 -18.58
CA PRO A 890 -42.08 40.45 -18.46
C PRO A 890 -41.88 41.91 -18.04
N ARG A 891 -40.82 42.14 -17.26
CA ARG A 891 -40.34 43.47 -16.90
C ARG A 891 -39.31 43.96 -17.92
N PRO A 892 -39.38 45.21 -18.39
CA PRO A 892 -38.29 45.82 -19.14
C PRO A 892 -37.19 46.27 -18.18
N ASP A 893 -35.93 46.17 -18.61
CA ASP A 893 -34.79 46.78 -17.91
C ASP A 893 -34.78 48.32 -18.11
N GLU A 894 -35.16 48.78 -19.31
CA GLU A 894 -35.37 50.19 -19.62
C GLU A 894 -36.88 50.55 -19.66
N SER A 895 -37.37 51.17 -20.74
CA SER A 895 -38.79 51.55 -20.86
C SER A 895 -39.65 50.55 -21.64
N GLU A 896 -39.08 49.84 -22.62
CA GLU A 896 -39.82 48.96 -23.54
C GLU A 896 -39.10 47.62 -23.73
N THR A 897 -39.80 46.49 -23.53
CA THR A 897 -39.32 45.14 -23.90
C THR A 897 -40.13 44.54 -25.06
N LEU A 898 -39.46 43.77 -25.92
CA LEU A 898 -40.07 43.11 -27.08
C LEU A 898 -39.99 41.59 -26.93
N VAL A 899 -41.15 40.94 -26.96
CA VAL A 899 -41.29 39.49 -27.08
C VAL A 899 -41.70 39.15 -28.52
N ASP A 900 -40.78 38.54 -29.28
CA ASP A 900 -41.01 38.16 -30.68
C ASP A 900 -41.61 36.75 -30.78
N LEU A 901 -42.94 36.67 -30.90
CA LEU A 901 -43.72 35.43 -31.04
C LEU A 901 -43.99 35.08 -32.51
N SER A 902 -43.08 35.42 -33.42
CA SER A 902 -43.29 35.25 -34.85
C SER A 902 -43.39 33.78 -35.25
N ASN A 903 -44.42 33.42 -36.03
CA ASN A 903 -44.74 32.03 -36.40
C ASN A 903 -44.98 31.08 -35.21
N ALA A 904 -45.02 31.58 -33.96
CA ALA A 904 -45.24 30.76 -32.78
C ALA A 904 -46.68 30.23 -32.72
N ALA A 905 -46.90 29.10 -32.07
CA ALA A 905 -48.22 28.56 -31.79
C ALA A 905 -48.55 28.74 -30.30
N VAL A 906 -49.43 29.70 -29.96
CA VAL A 906 -49.84 29.98 -28.57
C VAL A 906 -51.26 29.47 -28.35
N ARG A 907 -51.41 28.29 -27.75
CA ARG A 907 -52.72 27.61 -27.65
C ARG A 907 -53.58 28.08 -26.47
N GLY A 908 -52.99 28.65 -25.43
CA GLY A 908 -53.71 29.20 -24.28
C GLY A 908 -52.81 30.00 -23.34
N GLY A 909 -53.39 30.61 -22.31
CA GLY A 909 -52.67 31.35 -21.27
C GLY A 909 -52.97 32.84 -21.22
N THR A 910 -52.05 33.64 -20.67
CA THR A 910 -52.21 35.10 -20.45
C THR A 910 -51.02 35.89 -20.99
N LEU A 911 -51.30 36.92 -21.78
CA LEU A 911 -50.31 37.93 -22.19
C LEU A 911 -50.64 39.25 -21.49
N GLY A 912 -49.80 39.68 -20.55
CA GLY A 912 -50.03 40.85 -19.69
C GLY A 912 -48.95 41.93 -19.81
N GLN A 913 -49.12 42.99 -19.01
CA GLN A 913 -48.19 44.12 -18.92
C GLN A 913 -47.56 44.20 -17.52
N PRO A 914 -46.28 44.60 -17.40
CA PRO A 914 -45.62 44.80 -16.11
C PRO A 914 -46.19 46.00 -15.35
N GLU A 915 -45.89 46.10 -14.05
CA GLU A 915 -46.29 47.25 -13.20
C GLU A 915 -45.58 48.55 -13.62
N ASP A 916 -44.33 48.44 -14.07
CA ASP A 916 -43.48 49.53 -14.54
C ASP A 916 -42.93 49.22 -15.95
N GLY A 917 -42.98 50.22 -16.85
CA GLY A 917 -42.57 50.10 -18.26
C GLY A 917 -43.61 49.42 -19.15
N ASP A 918 -43.24 49.09 -20.39
CA ASP A 918 -44.15 48.50 -21.39
C ASP A 918 -43.61 47.21 -22.03
N ALA A 919 -44.45 46.17 -22.13
CA ALA A 919 -44.15 44.94 -22.84
C ALA A 919 -44.90 44.87 -24.18
N PHE A 920 -44.17 44.61 -25.26
CA PHE A 920 -44.71 44.52 -26.61
C PHE A 920 -44.58 43.11 -27.19
N TYR A 921 -45.66 42.61 -27.79
CA TYR A 921 -45.72 41.25 -28.34
C TYR A 921 -45.88 41.28 -29.86
N ASP A 922 -44.93 40.70 -30.60
CA ASP A 922 -45.01 40.52 -32.07
C ASP A 922 -45.54 39.13 -32.43
N CYS A 923 -46.84 39.03 -32.71
CA CYS A 923 -47.50 37.77 -33.06
C CYS A 923 -47.64 37.60 -34.59
N THR A 924 -46.67 38.11 -35.35
CA THR A 924 -46.72 38.04 -36.83
C THR A 924 -46.63 36.59 -37.30
N HIS A 925 -47.58 36.13 -38.12
CA HIS A 925 -47.74 34.75 -38.57
C HIS A 925 -48.01 33.70 -37.48
N ALA A 926 -48.18 34.11 -36.22
CA ALA A 926 -48.46 33.19 -35.12
C ALA A 926 -49.85 32.52 -35.25
N GLU A 927 -50.01 31.36 -34.62
CA GLU A 927 -51.32 30.79 -34.28
C GLU A 927 -51.67 31.20 -32.85
N VAL A 928 -52.81 31.85 -32.66
CA VAL A 928 -53.28 32.36 -31.38
C VAL A 928 -54.66 31.77 -31.09
N CYS A 929 -54.77 31.03 -30.01
CA CYS A 929 -56.00 30.33 -29.63
C CYS A 929 -56.70 30.97 -28.42
N ASP A 930 -56.86 30.24 -27.31
CA ASP A 930 -57.62 30.67 -26.13
C ASP A 930 -56.74 31.47 -25.14
N ILE A 931 -56.22 32.61 -25.61
CA ILE A 931 -55.37 33.49 -24.79
C ILE A 931 -56.19 34.62 -24.17
N THR A 932 -55.86 34.98 -22.93
CA THR A 932 -56.37 36.17 -22.24
C THR A 932 -55.36 37.31 -22.40
N LEU A 933 -55.81 38.46 -22.92
CA LEU A 933 -55.02 39.68 -22.90
C LEU A 933 -55.33 40.44 -21.60
N ASP A 934 -54.40 40.46 -20.67
CA ASP A 934 -54.55 41.17 -19.39
C ASP A 934 -54.36 42.68 -19.60
N ASP A 935 -55.34 43.47 -19.18
CA ASP A 935 -55.36 44.92 -19.32
C ASP A 935 -54.92 45.69 -18.07
N THR A 936 -54.52 44.95 -17.03
CA THR A 936 -53.90 45.51 -15.83
C THR A 936 -52.58 46.22 -16.21
N ASP A 937 -52.35 47.41 -15.65
CA ASP A 937 -51.14 48.23 -15.81
C ASP A 937 -50.80 48.68 -17.26
N CYS A 938 -51.74 48.56 -18.20
CA CYS A 938 -51.55 49.08 -19.56
C CYS A 938 -51.38 50.62 -19.60
N THR A 939 -50.22 51.11 -20.03
CA THR A 939 -49.97 52.56 -20.22
C THR A 939 -50.55 53.07 -21.56
N HIS A 940 -50.64 52.19 -22.56
CA HIS A 940 -51.30 52.44 -23.84
C HIS A 940 -52.64 51.69 -23.92
N GLY A 941 -53.39 51.90 -25.01
CA GLY A 941 -54.59 51.07 -25.23
C GLY A 941 -54.17 49.62 -25.48
N LEU A 942 -54.78 48.65 -24.79
CA LEU A 942 -54.42 47.21 -24.80
C LEU A 942 -53.86 46.68 -26.13
N PHE A 943 -54.60 46.79 -27.25
CA PHE A 943 -54.16 46.28 -28.56
C PHE A 943 -52.97 47.01 -29.20
N ASN A 944 -52.56 48.15 -28.66
CA ASN A 944 -51.34 48.82 -29.07
C ASN A 944 -50.10 48.21 -28.43
N HIS A 945 -50.22 47.22 -27.55
CA HIS A 945 -49.10 46.41 -27.07
C HIS A 945 -48.85 45.18 -27.97
N PHE A 946 -49.81 44.84 -28.84
CA PHE A 946 -49.78 43.63 -29.65
C PHE A 946 -49.68 43.94 -31.15
N ARG A 947 -48.90 43.15 -31.87
CA ARG A 947 -48.87 43.16 -33.33
C ARG A 947 -49.40 41.84 -33.87
N PHE A 948 -50.66 41.83 -34.27
CA PHE A 948 -51.28 40.73 -34.99
C PHE A 948 -51.24 40.98 -36.50
N CYS A 949 -50.28 40.36 -37.20
CA CYS A 949 -50.11 40.46 -38.64
C CYS A 949 -50.09 39.07 -39.26
N ASN A 950 -51.09 38.77 -40.11
CA ASN A 950 -51.31 37.44 -40.68
C ASN A 950 -51.46 36.31 -39.66
N THR A 951 -51.72 36.64 -38.40
CA THR A 951 -51.98 35.72 -37.28
C THR A 951 -53.23 34.88 -37.54
N ASP A 952 -53.15 33.57 -37.29
CA ASP A 952 -54.27 32.64 -37.31
C ASP A 952 -54.95 32.62 -35.94
N PHE A 953 -56.21 33.07 -35.87
CA PHE A 953 -56.98 33.09 -34.64
C PHE A 953 -57.90 31.88 -34.56
N ARG A 954 -57.79 31.05 -33.51
CA ARG A 954 -58.62 29.85 -33.29
C ARG A 954 -59.07 29.73 -31.84
N GLY A 955 -60.23 30.27 -31.48
CA GLY A 955 -60.65 30.27 -30.06
C GLY A 955 -60.38 31.61 -29.35
N PHE A 956 -59.87 32.63 -30.05
CA PHE A 956 -59.62 33.94 -29.45
C PHE A 956 -60.89 34.79 -29.31
N ASP A 957 -61.25 35.20 -28.07
CA ASP A 957 -62.45 35.98 -27.82
C ASP A 957 -62.27 37.50 -28.01
N PHE A 958 -62.56 37.99 -29.21
CA PHE A 958 -62.62 39.44 -29.46
C PHE A 958 -63.73 40.18 -28.68
N THR A 959 -64.72 39.47 -28.11
CA THR A 959 -65.86 40.07 -27.39
C THR A 959 -65.40 40.81 -26.15
N ALA A 960 -64.47 40.22 -25.39
CA ALA A 960 -63.95 40.79 -24.15
C ALA A 960 -63.31 42.17 -24.36
N HIS A 961 -62.80 42.44 -25.57
CA HIS A 961 -61.98 43.62 -25.84
C HIS A 961 -62.61 44.64 -26.83
N LYS A 962 -63.91 44.55 -27.10
CA LYS A 962 -64.66 45.45 -28.01
C LYS A 962 -64.47 46.94 -27.72
N THR A 963 -64.35 47.31 -26.44
CA THR A 963 -64.18 48.70 -26.02
C THR A 963 -62.83 49.25 -26.46
N TYR A 964 -61.76 48.46 -26.31
CA TYR A 964 -60.41 48.83 -26.74
C TYR A 964 -60.31 48.89 -28.27
N LEU A 965 -60.86 47.88 -28.98
CA LEU A 965 -60.89 47.87 -30.46
C LEU A 965 -61.66 49.06 -31.04
N ALA A 966 -62.78 49.46 -30.43
CA ALA A 966 -63.51 50.62 -30.90
C ALA A 966 -62.71 51.93 -30.75
N ARG A 967 -61.87 52.05 -29.71
CA ARG A 967 -61.03 53.23 -29.45
C ARG A 967 -59.86 53.33 -30.41
N ASN A 968 -59.23 52.22 -30.77
CA ASN A 968 -58.10 52.20 -31.71
C ASN A 968 -58.54 52.03 -33.17
N ASN A 969 -59.81 52.27 -33.47
CA ASN A 969 -60.38 52.15 -34.81
C ASN A 969 -60.18 50.75 -35.41
N TRP A 970 -60.25 49.69 -34.60
CA TRP A 970 -60.14 48.29 -35.01
C TRP A 970 -58.82 47.99 -35.72
N GLU A 971 -57.72 48.56 -35.21
CA GLU A 971 -56.37 48.33 -35.71
C GLU A 971 -55.64 47.34 -34.80
N ILE A 972 -55.14 46.24 -35.36
CA ILE A 972 -54.56 45.12 -34.58
C ILE A 972 -53.16 44.74 -35.07
N HIS A 973 -52.68 45.33 -36.16
CA HIS A 973 -51.43 44.95 -36.83
C HIS A 973 -50.28 45.92 -36.55
N THR A 974 -50.48 46.86 -35.62
CA THR A 974 -49.50 47.87 -35.22
C THR A 974 -49.57 48.04 -33.71
N PHE A 975 -48.40 48.21 -33.11
CA PHE A 975 -48.25 48.56 -31.71
C PHE A 975 -47.70 50.00 -31.54
N ALA A 976 -47.71 50.53 -30.32
CA ALA A 976 -47.27 51.90 -29.99
C ALA A 976 -45.77 52.03 -29.73
N ALA A 977 -45.03 50.91 -29.72
CA ALA A 977 -43.60 50.88 -29.44
C ALA A 977 -42.80 51.87 -30.28
N SER A 978 -41.88 52.58 -29.63
CA SER A 978 -40.95 53.51 -30.27
C SER A 978 -39.61 52.83 -30.57
N GLU A 979 -39.06 52.08 -29.61
CA GLU A 979 -37.75 51.43 -29.72
C GLU A 979 -37.90 49.95 -30.08
N ALA A 980 -38.84 49.23 -29.46
CA ALA A 980 -39.13 47.84 -29.80
C ALA A 980 -39.59 47.66 -31.27
N ALA A 981 -40.19 48.70 -31.87
CA ALA A 981 -40.53 48.72 -33.29
C ALA A 981 -39.31 48.70 -34.23
N HIS A 982 -38.18 49.25 -33.80
CA HIS A 982 -36.95 49.30 -34.57
C HIS A 982 -36.19 47.97 -34.53
N ARG A 983 -36.27 47.26 -33.40
CA ARG A 983 -35.60 45.98 -33.16
C ARG A 983 -36.30 44.78 -33.79
N SER A 984 -37.64 44.82 -33.93
CA SER A 984 -38.43 43.76 -34.57
C SER A 984 -37.95 43.40 -35.99
N LYS A 985 -37.65 42.11 -36.21
CA LYS A 985 -37.18 41.53 -37.48
C LYS A 985 -38.24 41.57 -38.60
N ASN A 986 -39.52 41.78 -38.27
CA ASN A 986 -40.65 41.82 -39.23
C ASN A 986 -40.91 43.19 -39.87
N ARG A 987 -39.96 44.12 -39.76
CA ARG A 987 -40.09 45.49 -40.26
C ARG A 987 -40.26 45.51 -41.79
N GLY A 988 -41.51 45.63 -42.25
CA GLY A 988 -41.85 45.76 -43.68
C GLY A 988 -42.83 44.72 -44.23
N GLN A 989 -43.29 43.75 -43.43
CA GLN A 989 -44.25 42.72 -43.88
C GLN A 989 -45.70 43.22 -44.07
N PHE A 990 -45.98 44.50 -43.80
CA PHE A 990 -47.32 45.12 -43.85
C PHE A 990 -47.81 45.45 -45.28
N THR A 991 -47.77 44.47 -46.19
CA THR A 991 -48.35 44.66 -47.52
C THR A 991 -49.88 44.72 -47.43
N PRO A 992 -50.58 45.44 -48.32
CA PRO A 992 -52.03 45.40 -48.38
C PRO A 992 -52.61 44.00 -48.57
N ALA A 993 -51.84 43.04 -49.11
CA ALA A 993 -52.26 41.66 -49.24
C ALA A 993 -52.20 40.91 -47.90
N THR A 994 -51.10 41.08 -47.16
CA THR A 994 -50.92 40.54 -45.80
C THR A 994 -52.00 41.09 -44.86
N LEU A 995 -52.25 42.40 -44.90
CA LEU A 995 -53.26 43.06 -44.06
C LEU A 995 -54.69 42.67 -44.46
N GLU A 996 -54.98 42.48 -45.75
CA GLU A 996 -56.26 41.90 -46.16
C GLU A 996 -56.49 40.56 -45.49
N ASN A 997 -55.48 39.67 -45.50
CA ASN A 997 -55.58 38.35 -44.90
C ASN A 997 -55.70 38.43 -43.36
N THR A 998 -54.95 39.32 -42.73
CA THR A 998 -54.98 39.59 -41.28
C THR A 998 -56.41 39.88 -40.81
N TYR A 999 -57.07 40.85 -41.44
CA TYR A 999 -58.43 41.22 -41.06
C TYR A 999 -59.48 40.20 -41.50
N LEU A 1000 -59.22 39.41 -42.54
CA LEU A 1000 -60.07 38.27 -42.91
C LEU A 1000 -60.05 37.20 -41.82
N LYS A 1001 -58.88 36.83 -41.32
CA LYS A 1001 -58.71 35.85 -40.23
C LYS A 1001 -59.39 36.34 -38.95
N ALA A 1002 -59.12 37.58 -38.53
CA ALA A 1002 -59.77 38.18 -37.36
C ALA A 1002 -61.30 38.27 -37.49
N LYS A 1003 -61.81 38.62 -38.68
CA LYS A 1003 -63.26 38.62 -38.97
C LYS A 1003 -63.86 37.22 -38.83
N ASN A 1004 -63.23 36.21 -39.42
CA ASN A 1004 -63.75 34.85 -39.39
C ASN A 1004 -63.82 34.35 -37.95
N CYS A 1005 -62.75 34.52 -37.17
CA CYS A 1005 -62.73 34.18 -35.75
C CYS A 1005 -63.83 34.91 -34.95
N ALA A 1006 -63.97 36.23 -35.10
CA ALA A 1006 -65.05 36.97 -34.45
C ALA A 1006 -66.45 36.49 -34.86
N SER A 1007 -66.63 36.05 -36.11
CA SER A 1007 -67.88 35.47 -36.61
C SER A 1007 -68.16 34.10 -36.01
N ASP A 1008 -67.13 33.26 -35.88
CA ASP A 1008 -67.23 31.91 -35.31
C ASP A 1008 -67.56 31.97 -33.81
N PHE A 1009 -67.04 32.98 -33.09
CA PHE A 1009 -67.43 33.31 -31.70
C PHE A 1009 -68.84 33.92 -31.55
N GLY A 1010 -69.49 34.28 -32.66
CA GLY A 1010 -70.79 34.95 -32.66
C GLY A 1010 -70.73 36.45 -32.36
N ASP A 1011 -69.55 37.09 -32.31
CA ASP A 1011 -69.43 38.54 -32.20
C ASP A 1011 -69.61 39.24 -33.54
N ARG A 1012 -70.88 39.50 -33.84
CA ARG A 1012 -71.32 40.17 -35.06
C ARG A 1012 -70.77 41.57 -35.22
N LYS A 1013 -70.55 42.31 -34.13
CA LYS A 1013 -70.08 43.71 -34.19
C LYS A 1013 -68.60 43.73 -34.57
N ALA A 1014 -67.79 42.88 -33.94
CA ALA A 1014 -66.39 42.75 -34.26
C ALA A 1014 -66.17 42.22 -35.68
N ALA A 1015 -66.91 41.18 -36.09
CA ALA A 1015 -66.87 40.67 -37.45
C ALA A 1015 -67.21 41.74 -38.49
N ALA A 1016 -68.23 42.56 -38.26
CA ALA A 1016 -68.60 43.63 -39.20
C ALA A 1016 -67.50 44.70 -39.37
N GLU A 1017 -66.84 45.11 -38.29
CA GLU A 1017 -65.78 46.14 -38.33
C GLU A 1017 -64.47 45.60 -38.92
N PHE A 1018 -64.09 44.35 -38.58
CA PHE A 1018 -62.97 43.67 -39.24
C PHE A 1018 -63.23 43.42 -40.73
N PHE A 1019 -64.47 43.09 -41.13
CA PHE A 1019 -64.86 43.01 -42.54
C PHE A 1019 -64.66 44.34 -43.27
N ILE A 1020 -64.97 45.47 -42.63
CA ILE A 1020 -64.71 46.80 -43.22
C ILE A 1020 -63.21 47.00 -43.44
N LYS A 1021 -62.37 46.65 -42.46
CA LYS A 1021 -60.91 46.72 -42.58
C LYS A 1021 -60.38 45.79 -43.68
N GLU A 1022 -60.84 44.54 -43.73
CA GLU A 1022 -60.57 43.57 -44.81
C GLU A 1022 -60.84 44.22 -46.18
N MET A 1023 -62.02 44.82 -46.36
CA MET A 1023 -62.39 45.47 -47.62
C MET A 1023 -61.53 46.70 -47.95
N VAL A 1024 -61.12 47.48 -46.95
CA VAL A 1024 -60.21 48.63 -47.14
C VAL A 1024 -58.85 48.17 -47.68
N TYR A 1025 -58.28 47.11 -47.11
CA TYR A 1025 -56.99 46.58 -47.55
C TYR A 1025 -57.09 45.81 -48.88
N ARG A 1026 -58.18 45.05 -49.11
CA ARG A 1026 -58.51 44.48 -50.43
C ARG A 1026 -58.54 45.56 -51.52
N ARG A 1027 -59.09 46.74 -51.21
CA ARG A 1027 -59.09 47.88 -52.14
C ARG A 1027 -57.68 48.44 -52.37
N ARG A 1028 -56.88 48.65 -51.30
CA ARG A 1028 -55.49 49.13 -51.41
C ARG A 1028 -54.59 48.15 -52.19
N LYS A 1029 -54.77 46.84 -52.01
CA LYS A 1029 -54.09 45.77 -52.75
C LYS A 1029 -54.39 45.83 -54.25
N ASN A 1030 -55.68 45.85 -54.62
CA ASN A 1030 -56.07 45.94 -56.02
C ASN A 1030 -55.65 47.28 -56.66
N TRP A 1031 -55.61 48.37 -55.89
CA TRP A 1031 -55.06 49.65 -56.34
C TRP A 1031 -53.57 49.56 -56.67
N ARG A 1032 -52.73 49.05 -55.77
CA ARG A 1032 -51.30 48.83 -56.04
C ARG A 1032 -51.12 47.95 -57.28
N ALA A 1033 -51.71 46.76 -57.30
CA ALA A 1033 -51.63 45.84 -58.44
C ALA A 1033 -52.08 46.44 -59.80
N THR A 1034 -52.86 47.52 -59.80
CA THR A 1034 -53.30 48.22 -61.03
C THR A 1034 -52.36 49.37 -61.43
N PHE A 1035 -51.86 50.14 -60.45
CA PHE A 1035 -51.23 51.44 -60.68
C PHE A 1035 -49.74 51.50 -60.31
N THR A 1036 -49.16 50.48 -59.66
CA THR A 1036 -47.70 50.38 -59.43
C THR A 1036 -47.04 49.50 -60.50
N ARG A 1037 -45.86 49.89 -60.98
CA ARG A 1037 -45.04 49.10 -61.92
C ARG A 1037 -44.12 48.18 -61.11
N GLU A 1038 -44.65 47.05 -60.66
CA GLU A 1038 -43.85 45.90 -60.21
C GLU A 1038 -43.74 44.91 -61.38
N GLU A 1039 -42.55 44.32 -61.58
CA GLU A 1039 -42.18 43.60 -62.81
C GLU A 1039 -43.00 42.31 -63.07
N ASP A 1040 -43.71 41.76 -62.07
CA ASP A 1040 -44.35 40.44 -62.16
C ASP A 1040 -45.87 40.41 -62.43
N VAL A 1041 -46.55 41.55 -62.60
CA VAL A 1041 -48.02 41.54 -62.77
C VAL A 1041 -48.44 41.60 -64.24
N SER A 1042 -48.99 40.51 -64.77
CA SER A 1042 -49.48 40.40 -66.16
C SER A 1042 -50.59 41.42 -66.50
N ALA A 1043 -50.68 41.84 -67.77
CA ALA A 1043 -51.67 42.81 -68.23
C ALA A 1043 -53.14 42.37 -67.98
N VAL A 1044 -53.41 41.07 -68.03
CA VAL A 1044 -54.75 40.50 -67.76
C VAL A 1044 -55.11 40.62 -66.28
N ASN A 1045 -54.13 40.44 -65.39
CA ASN A 1045 -54.36 40.57 -63.96
C ASN A 1045 -54.57 42.02 -63.53
N ARG A 1046 -53.95 43.00 -64.21
CA ARG A 1046 -54.18 44.44 -63.95
C ARG A 1046 -55.59 44.90 -64.31
N THR A 1047 -56.13 44.47 -65.45
CA THR A 1047 -57.50 44.83 -65.86
C THR A 1047 -58.55 44.21 -64.92
N ARG A 1048 -58.32 42.97 -64.46
CA ARG A 1048 -59.14 42.33 -63.42
C ARG A 1048 -59.05 43.06 -62.08
N ALA A 1049 -57.84 43.47 -61.65
CA ALA A 1049 -57.62 44.23 -60.43
C ALA A 1049 -58.33 45.60 -60.47
N LEU A 1050 -58.28 46.31 -61.60
CA LEU A 1050 -59.00 47.57 -61.81
C LEU A 1050 -60.52 47.38 -61.66
N GLY A 1051 -61.09 46.33 -62.27
CA GLY A 1051 -62.51 46.01 -62.14
C GLY A 1051 -62.93 45.71 -60.69
N LYS A 1052 -62.12 44.90 -59.99
CA LYS A 1052 -62.33 44.62 -58.56
C LYS A 1052 -62.22 45.88 -57.70
N TRP A 1053 -61.28 46.78 -58.00
CA TRP A 1053 -61.12 48.06 -57.31
C TRP A 1053 -62.32 49.00 -57.50
N ILE A 1054 -62.78 49.19 -58.75
CA ILE A 1054 -63.95 50.03 -59.07
C ILE A 1054 -65.20 49.49 -58.36
N GLY A 1055 -65.48 48.19 -58.50
CA GLY A 1055 -66.67 47.58 -57.88
C GLY A 1055 -66.68 47.71 -56.37
N ASN A 1056 -65.53 47.49 -55.73
CA ASN A 1056 -65.37 47.65 -54.28
C ASN A 1056 -65.57 49.13 -53.86
N LYS A 1057 -65.05 50.10 -54.63
CA LYS A 1057 -65.24 51.53 -54.35
C LYS A 1057 -66.71 51.97 -54.44
N VAL A 1058 -67.45 51.46 -55.43
CA VAL A 1058 -68.89 51.69 -55.57
C VAL A 1058 -69.66 51.15 -54.36
N LEU A 1059 -69.43 49.88 -54.00
CA LEU A 1059 -70.04 49.24 -52.83
C LEU A 1059 -69.75 49.98 -51.51
N HIS A 1060 -68.54 50.55 -51.36
CA HIS A 1060 -68.20 51.35 -50.19
C HIS A 1060 -69.05 52.64 -50.11
N GLN A 1061 -69.15 53.38 -51.21
CA GLN A 1061 -69.84 54.68 -51.24
C GLN A 1061 -71.35 54.53 -51.13
N THR A 1062 -71.94 53.53 -51.78
CA THR A 1062 -73.41 53.36 -51.82
C THR A 1062 -73.97 52.75 -50.54
N CYS A 1063 -73.43 51.61 -50.09
CA CYS A 1063 -73.98 50.86 -48.96
C CYS A 1063 -72.98 50.57 -47.83
N GLY A 1064 -71.74 51.08 -47.92
CA GLY A 1064 -70.70 50.77 -46.94
C GLY A 1064 -70.43 49.27 -46.84
N TYR A 1065 -70.36 48.58 -47.99
CA TYR A 1065 -70.22 47.12 -48.12
C TYR A 1065 -71.41 46.29 -47.60
N GLY A 1066 -72.57 46.92 -47.46
CA GLY A 1066 -73.80 46.28 -47.00
C GLY A 1066 -74.09 46.45 -45.52
N GLU A 1067 -73.24 47.17 -44.78
CA GLU A 1067 -73.36 47.34 -43.32
C GLU A 1067 -74.07 48.66 -42.91
N ARG A 1068 -74.10 49.66 -43.80
CA ARG A 1068 -74.54 51.03 -43.48
C ARG A 1068 -75.85 51.40 -44.19
N LEU A 1069 -76.99 50.99 -43.61
CA LEU A 1069 -78.35 51.27 -44.14
C LEU A 1069 -78.59 52.74 -44.49
N TRP A 1070 -78.17 53.66 -43.61
CA TRP A 1070 -78.37 55.09 -43.83
C TRP A 1070 -77.62 55.64 -45.04
N ARG A 1071 -76.52 55.01 -45.49
CA ARG A 1071 -75.87 55.41 -46.75
C ARG A 1071 -76.76 55.11 -47.95
N VAL A 1072 -77.45 53.96 -47.94
CA VAL A 1072 -78.36 53.60 -49.04
C VAL A 1072 -79.56 54.54 -49.06
N VAL A 1073 -80.16 54.83 -47.89
CA VAL A 1073 -81.28 55.78 -47.79
C VAL A 1073 -80.85 57.18 -48.23
N TYR A 1074 -79.67 57.64 -47.82
CA TYR A 1074 -79.11 58.92 -48.24
C TYR A 1074 -78.87 58.97 -49.75
N VAL A 1075 -78.26 57.95 -50.34
CA VAL A 1075 -78.03 57.86 -51.79
C VAL A 1075 -79.34 57.84 -52.56
N SER A 1076 -80.37 57.16 -52.05
CA SER A 1076 -81.74 57.19 -52.61
C SER A 1076 -82.34 58.60 -52.54
N ALA A 1077 -82.25 59.28 -51.40
CA ALA A 1077 -82.76 60.65 -51.24
C ALA A 1077 -82.02 61.65 -52.14
N VAL A 1078 -80.70 61.52 -52.26
CA VAL A 1078 -79.88 62.33 -53.18
C VAL A 1078 -80.25 62.04 -54.63
N THR A 1079 -80.52 60.78 -55.00
CA THR A 1079 -80.97 60.40 -56.35
C THR A 1079 -82.30 61.07 -56.67
N VAL A 1080 -83.29 60.96 -55.78
CA VAL A 1080 -84.59 61.65 -55.92
C VAL A 1080 -84.38 63.17 -56.02
N PHE A 1081 -83.48 63.74 -55.22
CA PHE A 1081 -83.21 65.16 -55.30
C PHE A 1081 -82.62 65.60 -56.64
N ILE A 1082 -81.59 64.89 -57.11
CA ILE A 1082 -80.93 65.18 -58.39
C ILE A 1082 -81.93 65.04 -59.54
N TRP A 1083 -82.76 64.00 -59.54
CA TRP A 1083 -83.76 63.80 -60.59
C TRP A 1083 -84.87 64.84 -60.53
N GLY A 1084 -85.36 65.21 -59.34
CA GLY A 1084 -86.30 66.33 -59.17
C GLY A 1084 -85.75 67.65 -59.71
N VAL A 1085 -84.46 67.92 -59.50
CA VAL A 1085 -83.78 69.08 -60.09
C VAL A 1085 -83.67 68.96 -61.62
N LEU A 1086 -83.32 67.78 -62.15
CA LEU A 1086 -83.26 67.55 -63.60
C LEU A 1086 -84.64 67.75 -64.24
N TYR A 1087 -85.71 67.19 -63.69
CA TYR A 1087 -87.08 67.45 -64.18
C TYR A 1087 -87.51 68.92 -64.08
N THR A 1088 -86.89 69.68 -63.19
CA THR A 1088 -87.20 71.10 -63.04
C THR A 1088 -86.44 71.96 -64.05
N THR A 1089 -85.20 71.59 -64.38
CA THR A 1089 -84.26 72.47 -65.11
C THR A 1089 -83.95 72.03 -66.54
N THR A 1090 -84.02 70.73 -66.82
CA THR A 1090 -83.59 70.16 -68.11
C THR A 1090 -84.74 69.59 -68.93
N THR A 1091 -85.96 69.59 -68.38
CA THR A 1091 -87.15 69.13 -69.08
C THR A 1091 -88.20 70.23 -69.18
N GLU A 1092 -89.18 70.04 -70.06
CA GLU A 1092 -90.31 70.96 -70.25
C GLU A 1092 -91.31 70.91 -69.07
N GLY A 1093 -91.02 70.13 -68.02
CA GLY A 1093 -91.84 69.95 -66.84
C GLY A 1093 -92.72 68.70 -66.90
N THR A 1094 -93.72 68.63 -66.02
CA THR A 1094 -94.63 67.47 -65.86
C THR A 1094 -96.10 67.90 -65.91
N THR A 1095 -96.96 67.12 -66.57
CA THR A 1095 -98.40 67.42 -66.71
C THR A 1095 -99.26 66.39 -66.00
N GLY A 1096 -100.26 66.84 -65.25
CA GLY A 1096 -101.19 65.98 -64.50
C GLY A 1096 -102.67 66.23 -64.79
N SER A 1097 -103.50 65.20 -64.62
CA SER A 1097 -104.96 65.20 -64.85
C SER A 1097 -105.75 66.05 -63.84
N SER A 1098 -105.13 66.39 -62.70
CA SER A 1098 -105.68 67.20 -61.61
C SER A 1098 -105.40 68.71 -61.76
N GLY A 1099 -104.93 69.16 -62.92
CA GLY A 1099 -104.58 70.57 -63.16
C GLY A 1099 -103.23 70.98 -62.57
N LEU A 1100 -102.50 70.06 -61.92
CA LEU A 1100 -101.09 70.23 -61.60
C LEU A 1100 -100.25 70.13 -62.89
N THR A 1101 -100.02 71.27 -63.53
CA THR A 1101 -98.99 71.44 -64.54
C THR A 1101 -97.79 72.13 -63.89
N THR A 1102 -96.63 71.49 -63.95
CA THR A 1102 -95.36 72.14 -63.61
C THR A 1102 -94.71 72.51 -64.93
N GLN A 1103 -94.54 73.81 -65.19
CA GLN A 1103 -93.71 74.24 -66.31
C GLN A 1103 -92.25 74.12 -65.89
N GLY A 1104 -91.40 73.54 -66.73
CA GLY A 1104 -89.95 73.55 -66.51
C GLY A 1104 -89.43 74.99 -66.43
N ILE A 1105 -88.41 75.24 -65.60
CA ILE A 1105 -87.74 76.53 -65.52
C ILE A 1105 -86.43 76.47 -66.32
N ASN A 1106 -86.16 77.48 -67.13
CA ASN A 1106 -84.96 77.51 -67.96
C ASN A 1106 -83.72 77.81 -67.11
N GLY A 1107 -83.03 76.76 -66.67
CA GLY A 1107 -81.71 76.82 -66.04
C GLY A 1107 -81.69 76.84 -64.51
N PHE A 1108 -80.60 76.30 -63.94
CA PHE A 1108 -80.36 76.16 -62.49
C PHE A 1108 -80.52 77.45 -61.65
N PRO A 1109 -80.15 78.66 -62.10
CA PRO A 1109 -80.29 79.87 -61.27
C PRO A 1109 -81.74 80.17 -60.85
N ASN A 1110 -82.70 79.76 -61.67
CA ASN A 1110 -84.11 80.02 -61.40
C ASN A 1110 -84.69 79.15 -60.28
N LEU A 1111 -84.00 78.09 -59.85
CA LEU A 1111 -84.41 77.23 -58.73
C LEU A 1111 -84.49 77.98 -57.39
N LEU A 1112 -83.66 79.03 -57.22
CA LEU A 1112 -83.55 79.79 -55.98
C LEU A 1112 -84.61 80.89 -55.85
N THR A 1113 -85.44 81.09 -56.87
CA THR A 1113 -86.60 81.99 -56.78
C THR A 1113 -87.72 81.33 -55.97
N PRO A 1114 -88.56 82.10 -55.26
CA PRO A 1114 -89.71 81.55 -54.54
C PRO A 1114 -90.62 80.70 -55.45
N GLU A 1115 -90.78 81.12 -56.70
CA GLU A 1115 -91.53 80.38 -57.72
C GLU A 1115 -90.81 79.08 -58.14
N GLY A 1116 -89.50 79.14 -58.40
CA GLY A 1116 -88.68 77.99 -58.76
C GLY A 1116 -88.60 76.91 -57.66
N ALA A 1117 -88.61 77.31 -56.39
CA ALA A 1117 -88.66 76.39 -55.27
C ALA A 1117 -90.00 75.62 -55.20
N VAL A 1118 -91.13 76.29 -55.51
CA VAL A 1118 -92.45 75.65 -55.61
C VAL A 1118 -92.50 74.67 -56.78
N VAL A 1119 -91.91 75.02 -57.93
CA VAL A 1119 -91.81 74.11 -59.09
C VAL A 1119 -90.92 72.91 -58.78
N LEU A 1120 -89.76 73.14 -58.15
CA LEU A 1120 -88.88 72.07 -57.70
C LEU A 1120 -89.62 71.14 -56.75
N GLY A 1121 -90.36 71.65 -55.75
CA GLY A 1121 -91.14 70.83 -54.84
C GLY A 1121 -92.14 69.89 -55.54
N LYS A 1122 -92.78 70.36 -56.62
CA LYS A 1122 -93.71 69.54 -57.41
C LYS A 1122 -92.99 68.49 -58.27
N ASN A 1123 -91.84 68.82 -58.85
CA ASN A 1123 -91.03 67.85 -59.61
C ASN A 1123 -90.24 66.88 -58.72
N MET A 1124 -89.93 67.29 -57.49
CA MET A 1124 -89.41 66.43 -56.43
C MET A 1124 -90.44 65.37 -56.04
N TYR A 1125 -91.71 65.74 -55.96
CA TYR A 1125 -92.80 64.79 -55.76
C TYR A 1125 -92.88 63.79 -56.92
N PHE A 1126 -92.79 64.26 -58.17
CA PHE A 1126 -92.76 63.38 -59.34
C PHE A 1126 -91.55 62.42 -59.34
N SER A 1127 -90.37 62.93 -59.01
CA SER A 1127 -89.15 62.13 -58.86
C SER A 1127 -89.30 61.07 -57.75
N MET A 1128 -89.84 61.44 -56.59
CA MET A 1128 -90.07 60.49 -55.49
C MET A 1128 -91.02 59.34 -55.89
N VAL A 1129 -92.15 59.67 -56.53
CA VAL A 1129 -93.15 58.67 -56.98
C VAL A 1129 -92.60 57.80 -58.13
N THR A 1130 -91.72 58.34 -58.98
CA THR A 1130 -91.04 57.61 -60.06
C THR A 1130 -89.94 56.69 -59.53
N PHE A 1131 -89.10 57.19 -58.63
CA PHE A 1131 -88.05 56.42 -57.94
C PHE A 1131 -88.62 55.24 -57.16
N THR A 1132 -89.72 55.45 -56.44
CA THR A 1132 -90.42 54.40 -55.70
C THR A 1132 -91.26 53.50 -56.60
N THR A 1133 -91.39 53.82 -57.89
CA THR A 1133 -92.24 53.13 -58.87
C THR A 1133 -93.72 53.07 -58.50
N LEU A 1134 -94.17 53.84 -57.50
CA LEU A 1134 -95.57 53.90 -57.05
C LEU A 1134 -96.50 54.43 -58.14
N GLY A 1135 -96.02 55.39 -58.94
CA GLY A 1135 -96.68 55.87 -60.15
C GLY A 1135 -98.18 56.12 -60.02
N TYR A 1136 -98.62 57.03 -59.14
CA TYR A 1136 -100.06 57.33 -58.91
C TYR A 1136 -100.83 57.77 -60.17
N GLY A 1137 -100.12 58.06 -61.26
CA GLY A 1137 -100.69 58.42 -62.56
C GLY A 1137 -101.27 59.83 -62.62
N ASP A 1138 -101.13 60.58 -61.52
CA ASP A 1138 -101.57 61.95 -61.36
C ASP A 1138 -100.64 62.95 -62.05
N ILE A 1139 -99.38 62.56 -62.27
CA ILE A 1139 -98.36 63.37 -62.97
C ILE A 1139 -97.62 62.49 -63.99
N GLN A 1140 -97.44 63.00 -65.22
CA GLN A 1140 -96.71 62.33 -66.29
C GLN A 1140 -95.58 63.22 -66.85
N PRO A 1141 -94.44 62.62 -67.26
CA PRO A 1141 -93.33 63.36 -67.84
C PRO A 1141 -93.64 63.83 -69.26
N VAL A 1142 -93.39 65.12 -69.52
CA VAL A 1142 -93.61 65.77 -70.82
C VAL A 1142 -92.31 65.82 -71.60
N GLY A 1143 -92.35 65.32 -72.84
CA GLY A 1143 -91.18 65.27 -73.73
C GLY A 1143 -90.40 63.95 -73.63
N SER A 1144 -89.59 63.69 -74.67
CA SER A 1144 -88.78 62.47 -74.79
C SER A 1144 -87.69 62.40 -73.72
N THR A 1145 -87.04 63.53 -73.42
CA THR A 1145 -85.98 63.62 -72.40
C THR A 1145 -86.50 63.28 -71.00
N ALA A 1146 -87.65 63.84 -70.60
CA ALA A 1146 -88.26 63.56 -69.30
C ALA A 1146 -88.67 62.08 -69.16
N ARG A 1147 -89.19 61.48 -70.24
CA ARG A 1147 -89.55 60.04 -70.26
C ARG A 1147 -88.33 59.14 -70.15
N ALA A 1148 -87.22 59.48 -70.81
CA ALA A 1148 -85.97 58.73 -70.70
C ALA A 1148 -85.36 58.83 -69.30
N LEU A 1149 -85.34 60.05 -68.71
CA LEU A 1149 -84.90 60.27 -67.34
C LEU A 1149 -85.76 59.49 -66.33
N ALA A 1150 -87.09 59.47 -66.51
CA ALA A 1150 -88.01 58.69 -65.68
C ALA A 1150 -87.80 57.18 -65.78
N GLY A 1151 -87.52 56.66 -66.98
CA GLY A 1151 -87.17 55.25 -67.15
C GLY A 1151 -85.86 54.88 -66.44
N LEU A 1152 -84.84 55.74 -66.53
CA LEU A 1152 -83.57 55.55 -65.82
C LEU A 1152 -83.72 55.66 -64.31
N GLU A 1153 -84.53 56.62 -63.83
CA GLU A 1153 -84.82 56.80 -62.41
C GLU A 1153 -85.54 55.61 -61.81
N ALA A 1154 -86.57 55.10 -62.49
CA ALA A 1154 -87.32 53.95 -62.04
C ALA A 1154 -86.44 52.69 -61.95
N PHE A 1155 -85.54 52.49 -62.93
CA PHE A 1155 -84.57 51.39 -62.90
C PHE A 1155 -83.58 51.52 -61.74
N LEU A 1156 -82.99 52.71 -61.55
CA LEU A 1156 -82.05 52.97 -60.46
C LEU A 1156 -82.73 52.88 -59.08
N GLY A 1157 -83.97 53.37 -58.98
CA GLY A 1157 -84.81 53.30 -57.80
C GLY A 1157 -85.12 51.87 -57.40
N ALA A 1158 -85.52 51.02 -58.35
CA ALA A 1158 -85.73 49.59 -58.10
C ALA A 1158 -84.45 48.91 -57.58
N LEU A 1159 -83.28 49.24 -58.13
CA LEU A 1159 -82.00 48.67 -57.71
C LEU A 1159 -81.58 49.15 -56.30
N LEU A 1160 -81.77 50.43 -55.98
CA LEU A 1160 -81.48 50.99 -54.66
C LEU A 1160 -82.47 50.49 -53.60
N VAL A 1161 -83.74 50.34 -53.92
CA VAL A 1161 -84.73 49.72 -53.02
C VAL A 1161 -84.39 48.25 -52.78
N ALA A 1162 -84.02 47.50 -53.82
CA ALA A 1162 -83.52 46.13 -53.66
C ALA A 1162 -82.25 46.09 -52.79
N LEU A 1163 -81.37 47.08 -52.90
CA LEU A 1163 -80.20 47.23 -52.04
C LEU A 1163 -80.57 47.57 -50.59
N VAL A 1164 -81.59 48.40 -50.35
CA VAL A 1164 -82.16 48.66 -49.01
C VAL A 1164 -82.68 47.36 -48.39
N VAL A 1165 -83.46 46.58 -49.15
CA VAL A 1165 -83.97 45.28 -48.71
C VAL A 1165 -82.83 44.29 -48.46
N PHE A 1166 -81.80 44.28 -49.31
CA PHE A 1166 -80.62 43.46 -49.11
C PHE A 1166 -79.88 43.83 -47.81
N VAL A 1167 -79.66 45.12 -47.55
CA VAL A 1167 -78.99 45.60 -46.32
C VAL A 1167 -79.84 45.37 -45.07
N LEU A 1168 -81.16 45.53 -45.15
CA LEU A 1168 -82.09 45.18 -44.07
C LEU A 1168 -82.15 43.67 -43.83
N GLY A 1169 -82.20 42.87 -44.90
CA GLY A 1169 -82.13 41.41 -44.84
C GLY A 1169 -80.84 40.94 -44.18
N ARG A 1170 -79.70 41.56 -44.53
CA ARG A 1170 -78.40 41.36 -43.85
C ARG A 1170 -78.31 41.96 -42.45
N ARG A 1171 -79.31 42.71 -41.97
CA ARG A 1171 -79.37 43.15 -40.56
C ARG A 1171 -80.35 42.34 -39.73
N VAL A 1172 -81.33 41.68 -40.37
CA VAL A 1172 -82.39 40.90 -39.71
C VAL A 1172 -82.08 39.41 -39.72
N ALA A 1173 -81.38 38.90 -40.74
CA ALA A 1173 -80.81 37.55 -40.74
C ALA A 1173 -79.58 37.42 -39.82
N TRP A 1174 -79.23 38.51 -39.13
CA TRP A 1174 -78.12 38.62 -38.19
C TRP A 1174 -78.76 38.71 -36.82
#